data_AF-A0A1V9YZ03-F1
#
_entry.id   AF-A0A1V9YZ03-F1
#
_cell.length_a   1.000
_cell.length_b   1.000
_cell.length_c   1.000
_cell.angle_alpha   90.00
_cell.angle_beta   90.00
_cell.angle_gamma   90.00
#
_symmetry.space_group_name_H-M   'P 1'
#
loop_
_entity.id
_entity.type
_entity.pdbx_description
1 polymer ?
#
loop_
_entity_poly.entity_id
_entity_poly.type
_entity_poly.pdbx_seq_one_letter_code
_entity_poly.pdbx_strand_id
1 'polypeptide(L)'
;MTVTVKQSLANDFYWPNFNSTGGHTFLANLFNQQLLTTTSRNLSLDNPALADIRQLYNVSVTTIQYPETIARRQLFAPSPLATVVVNLRAMHPCSMPWMFSQYCWIDFGQRWEIASSAARQSRCKARAATNGAAYLEGVLRNIEPWSEWRFCWGTSYDTAFGNALSRSVAGSEWLKSVQSPGLSVADEVAFWIGHGIDNFVLQWQSYKTLGMRDSFTIQNALSQKFALTLSEIQGRTHVAQQTSFKMYWTLASDLWAVGTNATSIGGQSLVRGSANYAFANATPETLLFENLTMVSPLTAGFVSLRSLVGPFGNVDMRYVTVPQSLLNLYQKLQAALTSLLISDSVAQSAFLAIPQKQYIGQFPVDFAQKGIAFEGGNLLCGNDQASAPINFWIIVASPIFRAFSTTNACHRLVFEFFQPDAFLLLFALAGFGSSRQLSPSTLSAFCAYDYSPGDNCGGIYNQSVAFLESHFSSALTTIKPLAVEAENDVRALEVNFLQYLKNNTDRYLYHINILDDSKDISWVYYGWCFMYAWASGSREVVSFQGDSGTLTAISGPLITHSMQANPAEVPRDLAAVLSTSVMYITVVFVSLAFFTALYIIGSRGRIEGLNLFEINRTFGLIWVGRPFVLIRSLSAILVLHTSILNLTQVGAMTVFKAPTLLWYNLVLAAGELNWLIYVLNDSFSFVTGTLTSLYAMKSSLLAWAVMIIWTALDPCEHIAYVERRCVAEDMDFGLVCTSGFVEIGRYPRLLISGAICVTCVIVAFLFEKYVLRHGHVFDVQALVLSAPAKYMLVLDDWVDGGVLYIDKPSTLMAGILSFELSGTIYLFDVKKWRCLAVTRRPTVNPRYAQAIPMIE
;
A
#
# COMPACT_ATOMS: atom_id res chain seq x y z
N MET A 1 16.07 4.29 30.62
CA MET A 1 16.46 3.98 29.22
C MET A 1 16.10 2.54 28.80
N THR A 2 16.43 1.50 29.58
CA THR A 2 16.17 0.08 29.22
C THR A 2 14.71 -0.23 28.85
N VAL A 3 13.73 0.33 29.56
CA VAL A 3 12.31 0.15 29.24
C VAL A 3 11.95 0.80 27.89
N THR A 4 12.38 2.05 27.69
CA THR A 4 12.12 2.84 26.48
C THR A 4 12.81 2.25 25.24
N VAL A 5 14.04 1.75 25.41
CA VAL A 5 14.83 1.14 24.33
C VAL A 5 14.25 -0.19 23.89
N LYS A 6 13.75 -1.02 24.82
CA LYS A 6 13.09 -2.28 24.46
C LYS A 6 11.84 -2.06 23.61
N GLN A 7 11.12 -0.96 23.83
CA GLN A 7 9.95 -0.58 23.04
C GLN A 7 10.34 0.03 21.69
N SER A 8 11.34 0.91 21.67
CA SER A 8 11.72 1.65 20.44
C SER A 8 12.56 0.79 19.48
N LEU A 9 13.35 -0.14 20.01
CA LEU A 9 14.13 -1.12 19.24
C LEU A 9 13.44 -2.49 19.24
N ALA A 10 12.11 -2.51 19.09
CA ALA A 10 11.33 -3.74 19.00
C ALA A 10 11.38 -4.37 17.60
N ASN A 11 11.67 -3.56 16.57
CA ASN A 11 11.77 -3.93 15.16
C ASN A 11 12.79 -3.03 14.45
N ASP A 12 13.22 -3.42 13.26
CA ASP A 12 14.24 -2.69 12.49
C ASP A 12 13.71 -1.39 11.84
N PHE A 13 12.40 -1.13 11.95
CA PHE A 13 11.83 0.18 11.59
C PHE A 13 12.13 1.23 12.67
N TYR A 14 12.51 0.79 13.87
CA TYR A 14 12.60 1.58 15.09
C TYR A 14 11.26 2.23 15.49
N TRP A 15 10.15 1.63 15.03
CA TRP A 15 8.81 2.12 15.25
C TRP A 15 8.19 1.38 16.46
N PRO A 16 8.03 2.05 17.62
CA PRO A 16 7.48 1.41 18.80
C PRO A 16 6.08 0.84 18.56
N ASN A 17 5.81 -0.34 19.11
CA ASN A 17 4.52 -1.05 19.04
C ASN A 17 4.06 -1.42 17.61
N PHE A 18 4.86 -1.18 16.57
CA PHE A 18 4.54 -1.65 15.23
C PHE A 18 4.65 -3.17 15.17
N ASN A 19 3.57 -3.81 14.73
CA ASN A 19 3.43 -5.26 14.61
C ASN A 19 2.65 -5.61 13.34
N SER A 20 2.65 -6.89 12.98
CA SER A 20 1.95 -7.36 11.78
C SER A 20 0.44 -7.26 11.92
N THR A 21 -0.13 -7.64 13.06
CA THR A 21 -1.60 -7.68 13.25
C THR A 21 -2.23 -6.29 13.45
N GLY A 22 -1.52 -5.32 13.99
CA GLY A 22 -2.02 -3.96 14.21
C GLY A 22 -1.53 -3.01 13.12
N GLY A 23 -0.27 -2.56 13.25
CA GLY A 23 0.30 -1.49 12.43
C GLY A 23 0.36 -1.80 10.93
N HIS A 24 0.82 -3.00 10.56
CA HIS A 24 0.88 -3.40 9.15
C HIS A 24 -0.52 -3.55 8.55
N THR A 25 -1.41 -4.32 9.19
CA THR A 25 -2.78 -4.48 8.68
C THR A 25 -3.51 -3.14 8.56
N PHE A 26 -3.34 -2.22 9.52
CA PHE A 26 -3.95 -0.89 9.47
C PHE A 26 -3.44 -0.07 8.28
N LEU A 27 -2.11 0.02 8.10
CA LEU A 27 -1.53 0.74 6.96
C LEU A 27 -1.94 0.13 5.63
N ALA A 28 -1.99 -1.20 5.53
CA ALA A 28 -2.38 -1.87 4.31
C ALA A 28 -3.85 -1.57 3.94
N ASN A 29 -4.77 -1.62 4.90
CA ASN A 29 -6.17 -1.24 4.65
C ASN A 29 -6.33 0.25 4.33
N LEU A 30 -5.59 1.12 5.02
CA LEU A 30 -5.56 2.55 4.74
C LEU A 30 -5.12 2.80 3.29
N PHE A 31 -3.99 2.23 2.87
CA PHE A 31 -3.47 2.39 1.52
C PHE A 31 -4.44 1.80 0.48
N ASN A 32 -4.97 0.59 0.69
CA ASN A 32 -5.96 -0.01 -0.21
C ASN A 32 -7.19 0.89 -0.38
N GLN A 33 -7.69 1.51 0.70
CA GLN A 33 -8.81 2.46 0.62
C GLN A 33 -8.44 3.73 -0.16
N GLN A 34 -7.28 4.34 0.10
CA GLN A 34 -6.86 5.54 -0.63
C GLN A 34 -6.66 5.24 -2.13
N LEU A 35 -6.10 4.09 -2.45
CA LEU A 35 -5.80 3.63 -3.82
C LEU A 35 -7.03 3.31 -4.67
N LEU A 36 -8.23 3.27 -4.09
CA LEU A 36 -9.48 3.23 -4.84
C LEU A 36 -9.84 4.58 -5.47
N THR A 37 -9.32 5.68 -4.91
CA THR A 37 -9.72 7.05 -5.26
C THR A 37 -8.60 7.88 -5.88
N THR A 38 -7.34 7.55 -5.58
CA THR A 38 -6.17 8.28 -6.09
C THR A 38 -4.97 7.36 -6.24
N THR A 39 -4.12 7.64 -7.23
CA THR A 39 -2.83 6.97 -7.43
C THR A 39 -1.65 7.74 -6.84
N SER A 40 -1.83 9.01 -6.47
CA SER A 40 -0.78 9.84 -5.89
C SER A 40 -1.34 10.87 -4.90
N ARG A 41 -0.88 10.83 -3.64
CA ARG A 41 -1.31 11.77 -2.59
C ARG A 41 -0.41 11.73 -1.35
N ASN A 42 -0.08 12.89 -0.79
CA ASN A 42 0.55 12.99 0.53
C ASN A 42 -0.46 12.69 1.66
N LEU A 43 -0.03 11.91 2.64
CA LEU A 43 -0.84 11.50 3.78
C LEU A 43 -0.21 11.96 5.09
N SER A 44 -1.03 12.53 5.97
CA SER A 44 -0.67 12.69 7.38
C SER A 44 -1.31 11.53 8.12
N LEU A 45 -0.53 10.51 8.50
CA LEU A 45 -1.06 9.27 9.09
C LEU A 45 -1.86 9.49 10.38
N ASP A 46 -1.58 10.58 11.10
CA ASP A 46 -2.24 11.04 12.32
C ASP A 46 -3.52 11.88 12.07
N ASN A 47 -3.92 12.07 10.81
CA ASN A 47 -5.15 12.76 10.47
C ASN A 47 -6.38 11.90 10.83
N PRO A 48 -7.34 12.43 11.64
CA PRO A 48 -8.58 11.72 11.96
C PRO A 48 -9.37 11.21 10.76
N ALA A 49 -9.30 11.89 9.60
CA ALA A 49 -9.97 11.47 8.38
C ALA A 49 -9.49 10.11 7.83
N LEU A 50 -8.33 9.61 8.29
CA LEU A 50 -7.70 8.36 7.85
C LEU A 50 -7.93 7.20 8.82
N ALA A 51 -8.80 7.36 9.81
CA ALA A 51 -9.12 6.30 10.75
C ALA A 51 -10.01 5.21 10.14
N ASP A 52 -10.05 4.07 10.83
CA ASP A 52 -10.84 2.92 10.41
C ASP A 52 -11.74 2.41 11.54
N ILE A 53 -12.97 2.04 11.15
CA ILE A 53 -14.01 1.45 12.01
C ILE A 53 -14.40 0.04 11.55
N ARG A 54 -13.97 -0.38 10.35
CA ARG A 54 -14.43 -1.64 9.74
C ARG A 54 -13.92 -2.87 10.49
N GLN A 55 -12.82 -2.74 11.23
CA GLN A 55 -12.32 -3.75 12.15
C GLN A 55 -11.61 -3.13 13.34
N LEU A 56 -11.43 -3.94 14.38
CA LEU A 56 -10.56 -3.63 15.50
C LEU A 56 -9.14 -4.14 15.23
N TYR A 57 -8.13 -3.34 15.59
CA TYR A 57 -6.71 -3.67 15.36
C TYR A 57 -5.97 -4.05 16.64
N ASN A 58 -6.69 -4.21 17.76
CA ASN A 58 -6.16 -4.60 19.06
C ASN A 58 -6.35 -6.10 19.37
N VAL A 59 -6.74 -6.89 18.38
CA VAL A 59 -6.98 -8.33 18.48
C VAL A 59 -5.80 -9.14 17.97
N SER A 60 -5.79 -10.45 18.28
CA SER A 60 -4.71 -11.37 17.86
C SER A 60 -4.69 -11.66 16.37
N VAL A 61 -5.80 -11.46 15.67
CA VAL A 61 -5.94 -11.71 14.23
C VAL A 61 -6.70 -10.57 13.58
N THR A 62 -6.10 -9.95 12.58
CA THR A 62 -6.71 -8.92 11.73
C THR A 62 -6.54 -9.30 10.27
N THR A 63 -7.31 -8.66 9.40
CA THR A 63 -7.26 -8.96 7.96
C THR A 63 -7.04 -7.72 7.12
N ILE A 64 -6.19 -7.86 6.12
CA ILE A 64 -6.04 -6.88 5.04
C ILE A 64 -7.12 -7.20 4.01
N GLN A 65 -7.97 -6.23 3.69
CA GLN A 65 -9.08 -6.38 2.75
C GLN A 65 -8.89 -5.48 1.52
N TYR A 66 -9.15 -6.02 0.34
CA TYR A 66 -9.07 -5.29 -0.93
C TYR A 66 -10.05 -5.88 -1.96
N PRO A 67 -10.68 -5.03 -2.79
CA PRO A 67 -11.63 -5.51 -3.80
C PRO A 67 -10.94 -6.20 -4.97
N GLU A 68 -11.58 -7.23 -5.54
CA GLU A 68 -11.11 -7.92 -6.76
C GLU A 68 -10.85 -6.94 -7.93
N THR A 69 -11.61 -5.84 -7.99
CA THR A 69 -11.49 -4.84 -9.06
C THR A 69 -10.20 -4.01 -9.02
N ILE A 70 -9.42 -4.05 -7.93
CA ILE A 70 -8.23 -3.19 -7.78
C ILE A 70 -7.23 -3.37 -8.93
N ALA A 71 -7.02 -4.61 -9.35
CA ALA A 71 -6.13 -4.94 -10.46
C ALA A 71 -6.69 -4.43 -11.79
N ARG A 72 -7.98 -4.66 -12.07
CA ARG A 72 -8.64 -4.25 -13.32
C ARG A 72 -8.66 -2.73 -13.46
N ARG A 73 -9.00 -2.02 -12.38
CA ARG A 73 -8.95 -0.55 -12.35
C ARG A 73 -7.56 -0.02 -12.70
N GLN A 74 -6.52 -0.66 -12.19
CA GLN A 74 -5.15 -0.27 -12.48
C GLN A 74 -4.75 -0.59 -13.93
N LEU A 75 -5.16 -1.74 -14.46
CA LEU A 75 -4.87 -2.14 -15.85
C LEU A 75 -5.56 -1.23 -16.88
N PHE A 76 -6.81 -0.84 -16.63
CA PHE A 76 -7.60 0.00 -17.53
C PHE A 76 -7.43 1.52 -17.28
N ALA A 77 -6.66 1.92 -16.27
CA ALA A 77 -6.30 3.32 -16.07
C ALA A 77 -5.36 3.80 -17.19
N PRO A 78 -5.40 5.09 -17.57
CA PRO A 78 -4.46 5.65 -18.53
C PRO A 78 -3.01 5.40 -18.10
N SER A 79 -2.21 4.83 -19.02
CA SER A 79 -0.79 4.54 -18.81
C SER A 79 0.06 5.23 -19.88
N PRO A 80 1.22 5.80 -19.54
CA PRO A 80 2.13 6.36 -20.53
C PRO A 80 2.55 5.33 -21.58
N LEU A 81 2.59 5.72 -22.86
CA LEU A 81 3.01 4.83 -23.95
C LEU A 81 4.42 4.25 -23.75
N ALA A 82 5.32 4.99 -23.09
CA ALA A 82 6.65 4.47 -22.76
C ALA A 82 6.58 3.22 -21.87
N THR A 83 5.69 3.22 -20.87
CA THR A 83 5.44 2.06 -20.00
C THR A 83 4.84 0.91 -20.80
N VAL A 84 3.91 1.20 -21.71
CA VAL A 84 3.28 0.20 -22.60
C VAL A 84 4.34 -0.48 -23.48
N VAL A 85 5.21 0.29 -24.13
CA VAL A 85 6.30 -0.22 -24.97
C VAL A 85 7.25 -1.12 -24.18
N VAL A 86 7.62 -0.70 -22.96
CA VAL A 86 8.46 -1.51 -22.07
C VAL A 86 7.76 -2.82 -21.68
N ASN A 87 6.47 -2.77 -21.33
CA ASN A 87 5.71 -3.97 -20.96
C ASN A 87 5.51 -4.92 -22.16
N LEU A 88 5.30 -4.41 -23.37
CA LEU A 88 5.21 -5.21 -24.59
C LEU A 88 6.52 -5.96 -24.88
N ARG A 89 7.67 -5.29 -24.70
CA ARG A 89 9.00 -5.90 -24.86
C ARG A 89 9.33 -6.93 -23.79
N ALA A 90 8.73 -6.81 -22.61
CA ALA A 90 8.90 -7.76 -21.50
C ALA A 90 7.93 -8.95 -21.58
N MET A 91 6.89 -8.88 -22.40
CA MET A 91 5.88 -9.93 -22.54
C MET A 91 6.48 -11.18 -23.20
N HIS A 92 6.15 -12.35 -22.68
CA HIS A 92 6.53 -13.61 -23.29
C HIS A 92 5.93 -13.71 -24.71
N PRO A 93 6.72 -13.94 -25.77
CA PRO A 93 6.24 -13.87 -27.16
C PRO A 93 4.99 -14.74 -27.42
N CYS A 94 4.97 -15.98 -26.90
CA CYS A 94 3.84 -16.88 -27.05
C CYS A 94 2.53 -16.41 -26.38
N SER A 95 2.61 -15.50 -25.39
CA SER A 95 1.45 -14.91 -24.71
C SER A 95 0.73 -13.85 -25.56
N MET A 96 1.35 -13.33 -26.62
CA MET A 96 0.81 -12.20 -27.38
C MET A 96 -0.64 -12.37 -27.87
N PRO A 97 -1.07 -13.50 -28.47
CA PRO A 97 -2.42 -13.64 -29.02
C PRO A 97 -3.47 -13.83 -27.92
N TRP A 98 -2.99 -14.14 -26.71
CA TRP A 98 -3.78 -14.18 -25.49
C TRP A 98 -3.91 -12.78 -24.87
N MET A 99 -3.16 -11.76 -25.28
CA MET A 99 -3.49 -10.40 -24.86
C MET A 99 -4.88 -10.04 -25.39
N PHE A 100 -5.81 -9.69 -24.50
CA PHE A 100 -7.22 -9.54 -24.86
C PHE A 100 -7.48 -8.23 -25.62
N SER A 101 -7.20 -8.29 -26.92
CA SER A 101 -7.54 -7.26 -27.89
C SER A 101 -8.21 -7.86 -29.12
N GLN A 102 -9.19 -7.14 -29.65
CA GLN A 102 -9.78 -7.43 -30.94
C GLN A 102 -9.27 -6.39 -31.94
N TYR A 103 -8.27 -6.79 -32.72
CA TYR A 103 -7.57 -5.90 -33.62
C TYR A 103 -8.48 -5.41 -34.77
N CYS A 104 -8.20 -4.21 -35.25
CA CYS A 104 -8.92 -3.55 -36.34
C CYS A 104 -8.04 -3.38 -37.57
N TRP A 105 -6.73 -3.18 -37.35
CA TRP A 105 -5.74 -3.01 -38.40
C TRP A 105 -4.47 -3.79 -38.12
N ILE A 106 -3.75 -4.10 -39.19
CA ILE A 106 -2.41 -4.65 -39.09
C ILE A 106 -1.41 -3.53 -38.82
N ASP A 107 -1.44 -2.46 -39.61
CA ASP A 107 -0.48 -1.36 -39.59
C ASP A 107 -1.06 -0.06 -39.05
N PHE A 108 -0.21 0.80 -38.50
CA PHE A 108 -0.60 2.13 -38.02
C PHE A 108 -1.08 3.05 -39.16
N GLY A 109 -0.66 2.78 -40.40
CA GLY A 109 -1.16 3.46 -41.59
C GLY A 109 -2.58 3.07 -42.02
N GLN A 110 -3.23 2.15 -41.29
CA GLN A 110 -4.58 1.65 -41.56
C GLN A 110 -4.77 1.08 -42.98
N ARG A 111 -3.70 0.59 -43.63
CA ARG A 111 -3.72 0.05 -44.99
C ARG A 111 -4.42 -1.31 -45.05
N TRP A 112 -4.22 -2.14 -44.03
CA TRP A 112 -4.79 -3.49 -43.97
C TRP A 112 -5.78 -3.62 -42.84
N GLU A 113 -7.06 -3.68 -43.22
CA GLU A 113 -8.19 -3.87 -42.32
C GLU A 113 -8.40 -5.36 -41.99
N ILE A 114 -8.64 -5.67 -40.70
CA ILE A 114 -8.81 -7.05 -40.21
C ILE A 114 -10.04 -7.24 -39.31
N ALA A 115 -10.87 -6.21 -39.10
CA ALA A 115 -12.13 -6.44 -38.38
C ALA A 115 -13.00 -7.45 -39.16
N SER A 116 -13.66 -8.34 -38.42
CA SER A 116 -14.50 -9.42 -38.95
C SER A 116 -15.75 -8.94 -39.71
N SER A 117 -16.31 -7.76 -39.38
CA SER A 117 -17.45 -7.18 -40.10
C SER A 117 -17.19 -5.73 -40.54
N ALA A 118 -17.91 -5.28 -41.57
CA ALA A 118 -17.81 -3.90 -42.05
C ALA A 118 -18.32 -2.89 -41.00
N ALA A 119 -19.39 -3.25 -40.28
CA ALA A 119 -19.93 -2.44 -39.18
C ALA A 119 -18.88 -2.28 -38.06
N ARG A 120 -18.22 -3.37 -37.66
CA ARG A 120 -17.12 -3.31 -36.71
C ARG A 120 -15.95 -2.46 -37.21
N GLN A 121 -15.55 -2.61 -38.47
CA GLN A 121 -14.48 -1.78 -39.05
C GLN A 121 -14.82 -0.28 -39.00
N SER A 122 -16.08 0.08 -39.25
CA SER A 122 -16.57 1.45 -39.12
C SER A 122 -16.52 1.94 -37.67
N ARG A 123 -16.91 1.10 -36.69
CA ARG A 123 -16.76 1.43 -35.27
C ARG A 123 -15.31 1.62 -34.86
N CYS A 124 -14.40 0.77 -35.33
CA CYS A 124 -12.96 0.91 -35.09
C CYS A 124 -12.46 2.28 -35.54
N LYS A 125 -12.80 2.71 -36.76
CA LYS A 125 -12.44 4.05 -37.27
C LYS A 125 -12.97 5.17 -36.39
N ALA A 126 -14.18 5.05 -35.88
CA ALA A 126 -14.82 6.08 -35.07
C ALA A 126 -14.30 6.15 -33.62
N ARG A 127 -13.87 5.04 -33.02
CA ARG A 127 -13.63 4.94 -31.57
C ARG A 127 -12.28 4.37 -31.14
N ALA A 128 -11.55 3.71 -32.03
CA ALA A 128 -10.32 2.97 -31.68
C ALA A 128 -9.10 3.42 -32.49
N ALA A 129 -9.23 4.41 -33.38
CA ALA A 129 -8.15 4.88 -34.24
C ALA A 129 -6.94 5.41 -33.46
N THR A 130 -7.13 6.02 -32.29
CA THR A 130 -6.03 6.54 -31.45
C THR A 130 -5.50 5.51 -30.43
N ASN A 131 -6.13 4.34 -30.34
CA ASN A 131 -5.78 3.30 -29.38
C ASN A 131 -4.85 2.27 -30.02
N GLY A 132 -3.59 2.25 -29.62
CA GLY A 132 -2.55 1.34 -30.11
C GLY A 132 -2.90 -0.15 -29.94
N ALA A 133 -3.76 -0.51 -28.97
CA ALA A 133 -4.20 -1.89 -28.79
C ALA A 133 -5.06 -2.41 -29.96
N ALA A 134 -5.61 -1.52 -30.80
CA ALA A 134 -6.38 -1.90 -31.99
C ALA A 134 -5.50 -2.26 -33.21
N TYR A 135 -4.18 -2.11 -33.10
CA TYR A 135 -3.21 -2.29 -34.17
C TYR A 135 -2.23 -3.42 -33.85
N LEU A 136 -2.05 -4.37 -34.76
CA LEU A 136 -1.07 -5.43 -34.57
C LEU A 136 0.36 -4.90 -34.61
N GLU A 137 0.64 -3.87 -35.43
CA GLU A 137 1.98 -3.31 -35.62
C GLU A 137 2.65 -2.91 -34.31
N GLY A 138 1.95 -2.19 -33.43
CA GLY A 138 2.51 -1.77 -32.14
C GLY A 138 2.97 -2.95 -31.29
N VAL A 139 2.26 -4.07 -31.36
CA VAL A 139 2.61 -5.29 -30.65
C VAL A 139 3.77 -6.00 -31.34
N LEU A 140 3.67 -6.29 -32.63
CA LEU A 140 4.65 -7.06 -33.39
C LEU A 140 6.03 -6.39 -33.42
N ARG A 141 6.10 -5.05 -33.48
CA ARG A 141 7.35 -4.27 -33.42
C ARG A 141 8.07 -4.36 -32.08
N ASN A 142 7.36 -4.76 -31.03
CA ASN A 142 7.86 -4.76 -29.66
C ASN A 142 7.93 -6.18 -29.06
N ILE A 143 7.76 -7.24 -29.85
CA ILE A 143 7.96 -8.62 -29.37
C ILE A 143 9.42 -9.04 -29.61
N GLU A 144 10.09 -9.47 -28.55
CA GLU A 144 11.45 -10.03 -28.63
C GLU A 144 11.56 -11.30 -27.76
N PRO A 145 12.24 -12.38 -28.21
CA PRO A 145 12.81 -12.58 -29.55
C PRO A 145 11.77 -13.08 -30.58
N TRP A 146 11.88 -12.59 -31.82
CA TRP A 146 10.96 -12.96 -32.91
C TRP A 146 10.96 -14.45 -33.26
N SER A 147 12.09 -15.14 -33.06
CA SER A 147 12.21 -16.59 -33.29
C SER A 147 11.25 -17.41 -32.42
N GLU A 148 11.06 -17.00 -31.17
CA GLU A 148 10.17 -17.68 -30.23
C GLU A 148 8.70 -17.41 -30.56
N TRP A 149 8.38 -16.17 -30.93
CA TRP A 149 7.07 -15.83 -31.49
C TRP A 149 6.71 -16.73 -32.69
N ARG A 150 7.64 -16.86 -33.64
CA ARG A 150 7.47 -17.69 -34.84
C ARG A 150 7.33 -19.17 -34.51
N PHE A 151 8.02 -19.66 -33.49
CA PHE A 151 7.88 -21.04 -33.03
C PHE A 151 6.45 -21.34 -32.55
N CYS A 152 5.86 -20.44 -31.76
CA CYS A 152 4.53 -20.65 -31.20
C CYS A 152 3.40 -20.41 -32.22
N TRP A 153 3.51 -19.37 -33.06
CA TRP A 153 2.37 -18.88 -33.84
C TRP A 153 2.67 -18.68 -35.33
N GLY A 154 3.87 -19.01 -35.79
CA GLY A 154 4.34 -18.64 -37.12
C GLY A 154 3.46 -19.14 -38.26
N THR A 155 3.12 -20.43 -38.27
CA THR A 155 2.27 -21.01 -39.32
C THR A 155 0.89 -20.36 -39.36
N SER A 156 0.23 -20.19 -38.22
CA SER A 156 -1.07 -19.53 -38.15
C SER A 156 -0.99 -18.05 -38.53
N TYR A 157 0.07 -17.35 -38.13
CA TYR A 157 0.32 -15.96 -38.50
C TYR A 157 0.51 -15.79 -40.02
N ASP A 158 1.25 -16.70 -40.66
CA ASP A 158 1.46 -16.67 -42.11
C ASP A 158 0.15 -16.92 -42.86
N THR A 159 -0.66 -17.88 -42.40
CA THR A 159 -1.99 -18.14 -42.95
C THR A 159 -2.93 -16.95 -42.77
N ALA A 160 -2.98 -16.38 -41.57
CA ALA A 160 -3.86 -15.27 -41.23
C ALA A 160 -3.51 -13.97 -41.97
N PHE A 161 -2.22 -13.65 -42.07
CA PHE A 161 -1.74 -12.34 -42.50
C PHE A 161 -0.60 -12.41 -43.51
N GLY A 162 0.48 -13.15 -43.20
CA GLY A 162 1.74 -13.10 -43.96
C GLY A 162 1.59 -13.43 -45.45
N ASN A 163 0.80 -14.45 -45.80
CA ASN A 163 0.55 -14.88 -47.17
C ASN A 163 -0.24 -13.85 -47.99
N ALA A 164 -1.12 -13.07 -47.34
CA ALA A 164 -1.86 -12.01 -48.01
C ALA A 164 -0.99 -10.77 -48.22
N LEU A 165 -0.20 -10.39 -47.20
CA LEU A 165 0.67 -9.20 -47.24
C LEU A 165 1.81 -9.35 -48.24
N SER A 166 2.42 -10.54 -48.34
CA SER A 166 3.53 -10.83 -49.25
C SER A 166 3.18 -10.74 -50.74
N ARG A 167 1.89 -10.70 -51.09
CA ARG A 167 1.44 -10.47 -52.48
C ARG A 167 1.66 -9.05 -52.98
N SER A 168 1.92 -8.11 -52.06
CA SER A 168 2.18 -6.70 -52.39
C SER A 168 3.60 -6.30 -52.00
N VAL A 169 4.17 -5.34 -52.74
CA VAL A 169 5.50 -4.77 -52.41
C VAL A 169 5.46 -4.12 -51.02
N ALA A 170 4.46 -3.26 -50.78
CA ALA A 170 4.29 -2.58 -49.50
C ALA A 170 4.12 -3.54 -48.32
N GLY A 171 3.38 -4.65 -48.48
CA GLY A 171 3.21 -5.65 -47.43
C GLY A 171 4.49 -6.47 -47.17
N SER A 172 5.25 -6.79 -48.22
CA SER A 172 6.55 -7.46 -48.07
C SER A 172 7.59 -6.59 -47.38
N GLU A 173 7.58 -5.28 -47.64
CA GLU A 173 8.43 -4.30 -46.95
C GLU A 173 8.02 -4.15 -45.48
N TRP A 174 6.72 -4.04 -45.20
CA TRP A 174 6.21 -3.95 -43.84
C TRP A 174 6.53 -5.21 -43.01
N LEU A 175 6.38 -6.40 -43.60
CA LEU A 175 6.75 -7.67 -42.94
C LEU A 175 8.24 -7.71 -42.54
N LYS A 176 9.13 -7.10 -43.34
CA LYS A 176 10.55 -6.98 -43.01
C LYS A 176 10.79 -5.90 -41.95
N SER A 177 10.07 -4.78 -42.01
CA SER A 177 10.26 -3.68 -41.06
C SER A 177 9.88 -4.06 -39.63
N VAL A 178 8.79 -4.82 -39.44
CA VAL A 178 8.38 -5.26 -38.09
C VAL A 178 9.30 -6.31 -37.48
N GLN A 179 10.16 -6.95 -38.29
CA GLN A 179 11.16 -7.93 -37.86
C GLN A 179 12.55 -7.30 -37.65
N SER A 180 12.69 -6.01 -37.97
CA SER A 180 13.96 -5.30 -37.81
C SER A 180 14.20 -5.00 -36.32
N PRO A 181 15.46 -4.78 -35.90
CA PRO A 181 15.76 -4.44 -34.51
C PRO A 181 14.89 -3.27 -34.02
N GLY A 182 14.33 -3.41 -32.81
CA GLY A 182 13.45 -2.41 -32.23
C GLY A 182 14.13 -1.06 -32.05
N LEU A 183 13.36 0.02 -32.20
CA LEU A 183 13.82 1.38 -31.89
C LEU A 183 14.07 1.55 -30.38
N SER A 184 14.72 2.65 -29.99
CA SER A 184 14.72 3.05 -28.58
C SER A 184 13.28 3.27 -28.09
N VAL A 185 13.01 3.16 -26.79
CA VAL A 185 11.66 3.36 -26.25
C VAL A 185 11.12 4.75 -26.61
N ALA A 186 11.98 5.79 -26.56
CA ALA A 186 11.59 7.15 -26.91
C ALA A 186 11.23 7.30 -28.40
N ASP A 187 12.02 6.71 -29.30
CA ASP A 187 11.78 6.79 -30.74
C ASP A 187 10.56 5.96 -31.16
N GLU A 188 10.32 4.81 -30.51
CA GLU A 188 9.13 4.00 -30.74
C GLU A 188 7.87 4.76 -30.31
N VAL A 189 7.89 5.41 -29.14
CA VAL A 189 6.78 6.28 -28.71
C VAL A 189 6.57 7.45 -29.66
N ALA A 190 7.65 8.09 -30.13
CA ALA A 190 7.56 9.15 -31.13
C ALA A 190 6.95 8.66 -32.45
N PHE A 191 7.27 7.43 -32.86
CA PHE A 191 6.68 6.80 -34.04
C PHE A 191 5.18 6.56 -33.88
N TRP A 192 4.73 6.09 -32.71
CA TRP A 192 3.30 5.89 -32.41
C TRP A 192 2.54 7.22 -32.43
N ILE A 193 3.07 8.23 -31.74
CA ILE A 193 2.48 9.58 -31.70
C ILE A 193 2.43 10.19 -33.11
N GLY A 194 3.46 9.97 -33.93
CA GLY A 194 3.49 10.39 -35.33
C GLY A 194 2.38 9.80 -36.20
N HIS A 195 1.78 8.68 -35.78
CA HIS A 195 0.63 8.04 -36.42
C HIS A 195 -0.70 8.34 -35.69
N GLY A 196 -0.72 9.29 -34.75
CA GLY A 196 -1.92 9.68 -34.02
C GLY A 196 -2.35 8.69 -32.92
N ILE A 197 -1.44 7.85 -32.45
CA ILE A 197 -1.69 6.91 -31.34
C ILE A 197 -1.24 7.57 -30.03
N ASP A 198 -2.19 7.75 -29.11
CA ASP A 198 -1.96 8.43 -27.83
C ASP A 198 -2.26 7.57 -26.60
N ASN A 199 -2.94 6.43 -26.78
CA ASN A 199 -3.30 5.52 -25.69
C ASN A 199 -3.17 4.05 -26.11
N PHE A 200 -3.14 3.15 -25.13
CA PHE A 200 -3.17 1.70 -25.34
C PHE A 200 -4.06 1.06 -24.28
N VAL A 201 -5.30 0.75 -24.65
CA VAL A 201 -6.32 0.24 -23.73
C VAL A 201 -6.91 -1.07 -24.25
N LEU A 202 -6.70 -2.14 -23.48
CA LEU A 202 -7.19 -3.48 -23.76
C LEU A 202 -8.71 -3.61 -23.55
N GLN A 203 -9.27 -4.79 -23.82
CA GLN A 203 -10.68 -5.08 -23.60
C GLN A 203 -10.91 -5.84 -22.28
N TRP A 204 -12.12 -5.70 -21.72
CA TRP A 204 -12.56 -6.47 -20.55
C TRP A 204 -12.83 -7.93 -20.94
N GLN A 205 -12.60 -8.86 -20.01
CA GLN A 205 -12.75 -10.29 -20.25
C GLN A 205 -13.01 -11.06 -18.94
N SER A 206 -13.50 -12.30 -19.04
CA SER A 206 -13.75 -13.20 -17.89
C SER A 206 -12.97 -14.53 -17.89
N TYR A 207 -12.01 -14.71 -18.80
CA TYR A 207 -11.16 -15.92 -18.89
C TYR A 207 -9.81 -15.81 -18.19
N LYS A 208 -9.40 -14.64 -17.71
CA LYS A 208 -8.24 -14.45 -16.81
C LYS A 208 -8.70 -13.79 -15.52
N THR A 209 -8.32 -14.39 -14.40
CA THR A 209 -8.21 -13.66 -13.13
C THR A 209 -6.93 -12.85 -13.21
N LEU A 210 -7.06 -11.52 -13.21
CA LEU A 210 -5.93 -10.61 -13.29
C LEU A 210 -5.13 -10.66 -11.99
N GLY A 211 -3.86 -11.04 -12.08
CA GLY A 211 -2.95 -11.06 -10.94
C GLY A 211 -2.56 -9.66 -10.48
N MET A 212 -2.29 -9.49 -9.19
CA MET A 212 -1.72 -8.26 -8.65
C MET A 212 -0.88 -8.57 -7.42
N ARG A 213 0.37 -8.14 -7.41
CA ARG A 213 1.23 -8.11 -6.22
C ARG A 213 1.56 -6.67 -5.91
N ASP A 214 1.04 -6.16 -4.81
CA ASP A 214 1.23 -4.77 -4.41
C ASP A 214 1.93 -4.71 -3.05
N SER A 215 2.81 -3.73 -2.88
CA SER A 215 3.56 -3.50 -1.64
C SER A 215 3.66 -2.02 -1.30
N PHE A 216 3.88 -1.73 -0.03
CA PHE A 216 4.28 -0.40 0.44
C PHE A 216 5.63 -0.49 1.15
N THR A 217 6.37 0.62 1.16
CA THR A 217 7.72 0.67 1.75
C THR A 217 7.72 1.47 3.04
N ILE A 218 8.32 0.91 4.10
CA ILE A 218 8.70 1.66 5.29
C ILE A 218 10.19 1.98 5.23
N GLN A 219 10.55 3.25 5.40
CA GLN A 219 11.93 3.71 5.53
C GLN A 219 12.24 4.11 6.97
N ASN A 220 13.30 3.53 7.53
CA ASN A 220 13.79 3.84 8.87
C ASN A 220 14.79 5.01 8.87
N ALA A 221 15.22 5.44 10.06
CA ALA A 221 16.16 6.54 10.24
C ALA A 221 17.57 6.29 9.64
N LEU A 222 17.94 5.03 9.34
CA LEU A 222 19.18 4.68 8.64
C LEU A 222 19.02 4.67 7.11
N SER A 223 17.87 5.11 6.58
CA SER A 223 17.50 5.03 5.16
C SER A 223 17.37 3.60 4.63
N GLN A 224 17.22 2.60 5.51
CA GLN A 224 16.90 1.24 5.10
C GLN A 224 15.41 1.17 4.73
N LYS A 225 15.13 0.50 3.61
CA LYS A 225 13.78 0.36 3.05
C LYS A 225 13.31 -1.08 3.21
N PHE A 226 12.10 -1.23 3.74
CA PHE A 226 11.46 -2.52 3.96
C PHE A 226 10.14 -2.56 3.20
N ALA A 227 9.97 -3.53 2.32
CA ALA A 227 8.73 -3.74 1.58
C ALA A 227 7.79 -4.62 2.40
N LEU A 228 6.55 -4.16 2.59
CA LEU A 228 5.49 -4.89 3.25
C LEU A 228 4.35 -5.11 2.24
N THR A 229 3.75 -6.29 2.29
CA THR A 229 2.70 -6.71 1.36
C THR A 229 1.42 -5.91 1.60
N LEU A 230 0.86 -5.36 0.54
CA LEU A 230 -0.34 -4.50 0.55
C LEU A 230 -1.59 -5.25 0.04
N SER A 231 -1.45 -5.96 -1.08
CA SER A 231 -2.48 -6.84 -1.62
C SER A 231 -1.84 -7.92 -2.51
N GLU A 232 -2.46 -9.09 -2.58
CA GLU A 232 -1.99 -10.19 -3.41
C GLU A 232 -3.15 -10.98 -4.05
N ILE A 233 -3.24 -10.92 -5.38
CA ILE A 233 -4.15 -11.71 -6.19
C ILE A 233 -3.30 -12.55 -7.15
N GLN A 234 -3.48 -13.86 -7.15
CA GLN A 234 -2.76 -14.74 -8.06
C GLN A 234 -3.41 -14.72 -9.45
N GLY A 235 -2.61 -14.44 -10.49
CA GLY A 235 -3.04 -14.52 -11.88
C GLY A 235 -3.38 -15.97 -12.29
N ARG A 236 -4.51 -16.17 -12.96
CA ARG A 236 -4.98 -17.49 -13.42
C ARG A 236 -5.74 -17.40 -14.74
N THR A 237 -5.70 -18.47 -15.54
CA THR A 237 -6.43 -18.58 -16.81
C THR A 237 -7.51 -19.67 -16.72
N HIS A 238 -8.69 -19.38 -17.25
CA HIS A 238 -9.94 -20.12 -17.07
C HIS A 238 -10.69 -20.31 -18.41
N VAL A 239 -9.98 -20.73 -19.46
CA VAL A 239 -10.52 -20.87 -20.84
C VAL A 239 -11.79 -21.74 -20.92
N ALA A 240 -11.93 -22.74 -20.06
CA ALA A 240 -13.10 -23.63 -20.02
C ALA A 240 -14.28 -23.12 -19.16
N GLN A 241 -14.07 -22.14 -18.28
CA GLN A 241 -15.09 -21.64 -17.33
C GLN A 241 -15.61 -20.25 -17.68
N GLN A 242 -14.90 -19.55 -18.57
CA GLN A 242 -15.19 -18.19 -18.97
C GLN A 242 -16.53 -18.07 -19.71
N THR A 243 -17.07 -16.85 -19.70
CA THR A 243 -18.35 -16.52 -20.34
C THR A 243 -18.21 -15.43 -21.42
N SER A 244 -17.10 -14.69 -21.44
CA SER A 244 -16.84 -13.56 -22.33
C SER A 244 -16.59 -13.94 -23.80
N PHE A 245 -16.16 -15.17 -24.11
CA PHE A 245 -15.81 -15.60 -25.47
C PHE A 245 -16.99 -15.58 -26.45
N LYS A 246 -18.22 -15.60 -25.93
CA LYS A 246 -19.42 -15.40 -26.74
C LYS A 246 -19.42 -14.01 -27.40
N MET A 247 -18.89 -12.99 -26.71
CA MET A 247 -18.78 -11.63 -27.25
C MET A 247 -17.62 -11.54 -28.24
N TYR A 248 -16.44 -11.99 -27.81
CA TYR A 248 -15.24 -12.20 -28.62
C TYR A 248 -14.24 -13.05 -27.83
N TRP A 249 -13.53 -13.96 -28.49
CA TRP A 249 -12.75 -15.01 -27.83
C TRP A 249 -11.23 -14.84 -27.72
N THR A 250 -10.59 -13.86 -28.39
CA THR A 250 -9.12 -13.61 -28.55
C THR A 250 -8.57 -13.89 -29.95
N LEU A 251 -7.45 -13.23 -30.27
CA LEU A 251 -6.66 -13.49 -31.47
C LEU A 251 -6.08 -14.90 -31.48
N ALA A 252 -5.74 -15.47 -30.31
CA ALA A 252 -5.27 -16.86 -30.20
C ALA A 252 -6.27 -17.83 -30.85
N SER A 253 -7.56 -17.65 -30.58
CA SER A 253 -8.63 -18.45 -31.17
C SER A 253 -8.84 -18.16 -32.66
N ASP A 254 -8.69 -16.91 -33.10
CA ASP A 254 -8.73 -16.56 -34.53
C ASP A 254 -7.58 -17.24 -35.32
N LEU A 255 -6.36 -17.23 -34.76
CA LEU A 255 -5.17 -17.88 -35.32
C LEU A 255 -5.29 -19.41 -35.32
N TRP A 256 -5.90 -19.98 -34.28
CA TRP A 256 -6.24 -21.40 -34.26
C TRP A 256 -7.25 -21.73 -35.35
N ALA A 257 -8.32 -20.94 -35.50
CA ALA A 257 -9.40 -21.21 -36.43
C ALA A 257 -8.91 -21.26 -37.88
N VAL A 258 -8.06 -20.31 -38.30
CA VAL A 258 -7.46 -20.34 -39.66
C VAL A 258 -6.34 -21.38 -39.81
N GLY A 259 -5.68 -21.75 -38.71
CA GLY A 259 -4.55 -22.69 -38.72
C GLY A 259 -4.95 -24.16 -38.81
N THR A 260 -6.22 -24.49 -38.61
CA THR A 260 -6.75 -25.85 -38.64
C THR A 260 -7.76 -26.05 -39.78
N ASN A 261 -7.81 -27.25 -40.35
CA ASN A 261 -8.83 -27.63 -41.33
C ASN A 261 -10.17 -28.01 -40.68
N ALA A 262 -10.28 -27.92 -39.36
CA ALA A 262 -11.48 -28.28 -38.59
C ALA A 262 -12.54 -27.18 -38.54
N THR A 263 -12.23 -25.94 -38.96
CA THR A 263 -13.19 -24.83 -39.00
C THR A 263 -13.54 -24.46 -40.45
N SER A 264 -14.66 -23.75 -40.64
CA SER A 264 -15.07 -23.25 -41.95
C SER A 264 -14.11 -22.21 -42.56
N ILE A 265 -13.17 -21.67 -41.77
CA ILE A 265 -12.18 -20.68 -42.22
C ILE A 265 -10.75 -21.23 -42.27
N GLY A 266 -10.57 -22.55 -42.18
CA GLY A 266 -9.27 -23.19 -42.29
C GLY A 266 -8.51 -22.81 -43.56
N GLY A 267 -7.27 -22.36 -43.43
CA GLY A 267 -6.43 -21.92 -44.54
C GLY A 267 -6.81 -20.55 -45.15
N GLN A 268 -7.76 -19.83 -44.56
CA GLN A 268 -8.21 -18.52 -45.04
C GLN A 268 -7.47 -17.36 -44.36
N SER A 269 -7.50 -16.18 -44.98
CA SER A 269 -6.80 -14.98 -44.53
C SER A 269 -7.74 -14.08 -43.71
N LEU A 270 -7.27 -13.51 -42.61
CA LEU A 270 -8.03 -12.55 -41.80
C LEU A 270 -7.99 -11.12 -42.38
N VAL A 271 -7.14 -10.86 -43.39
CA VAL A 271 -7.10 -9.58 -44.12
C VAL A 271 -8.34 -9.39 -44.99
N ARG A 272 -9.16 -8.35 -44.72
CA ARG A 272 -10.42 -8.07 -45.44
C ARG A 272 -10.22 -7.91 -46.94
N GLY A 273 -9.14 -7.27 -47.36
CA GLY A 273 -8.81 -7.04 -48.77
C GLY A 273 -8.24 -8.26 -49.51
N SER A 274 -8.09 -9.41 -48.84
CA SER A 274 -7.57 -10.64 -49.47
C SER A 274 -8.63 -11.32 -50.32
N ALA A 275 -8.21 -11.91 -51.45
CA ALA A 275 -9.08 -12.73 -52.29
C ALA A 275 -9.60 -13.99 -51.58
N ASN A 276 -8.93 -14.43 -50.51
CA ASN A 276 -9.32 -15.58 -49.69
C ASN A 276 -9.68 -15.14 -48.26
N TYR A 277 -10.52 -14.11 -48.13
CA TYR A 277 -10.91 -13.54 -46.84
C TYR A 277 -11.81 -14.51 -46.04
N ALA A 278 -11.45 -14.73 -44.77
CA ALA A 278 -12.08 -15.68 -43.86
C ALA A 278 -13.60 -15.47 -43.69
N PHE A 279 -14.02 -14.22 -43.55
CA PHE A 279 -15.42 -13.89 -43.26
C PHE A 279 -16.20 -13.43 -44.50
N ALA A 280 -15.78 -13.87 -45.69
CA ALA A 280 -16.53 -13.64 -46.93
C ALA A 280 -17.81 -14.51 -46.98
N ASN A 281 -17.71 -15.78 -46.56
CA ASN A 281 -18.80 -16.76 -46.58
C ASN A 281 -19.14 -17.33 -45.18
N ALA A 282 -18.36 -16.98 -44.16
CA ALA A 282 -18.56 -17.39 -42.78
C ALA A 282 -18.67 -16.16 -41.87
N THR A 283 -19.17 -16.34 -40.65
CA THR A 283 -19.21 -15.28 -39.64
C THR A 283 -18.54 -15.74 -38.36
N PRO A 284 -18.02 -14.83 -37.51
CA PRO A 284 -17.50 -15.21 -36.20
C PRO A 284 -18.54 -15.95 -35.35
N GLU A 285 -19.82 -15.55 -35.43
CA GLU A 285 -20.93 -16.23 -34.76
C GLU A 285 -21.04 -17.70 -35.18
N THR A 286 -20.85 -18.01 -36.47
CA THR A 286 -20.81 -19.38 -37.00
C THR A 286 -19.68 -20.19 -36.37
N LEU A 287 -18.48 -19.61 -36.24
CA LEU A 287 -17.32 -20.27 -35.62
C LEU A 287 -17.55 -20.59 -34.14
N LEU A 288 -18.26 -19.71 -33.42
CA LEU A 288 -18.64 -19.97 -32.03
C LEU A 288 -19.57 -21.17 -31.89
N PHE A 289 -20.40 -21.48 -32.89
CA PHE A 289 -21.19 -22.71 -32.93
C PHE A 289 -20.34 -23.93 -33.31
N GLU A 290 -19.44 -23.80 -34.29
CA GLU A 290 -18.55 -24.89 -34.72
C GLU A 290 -17.66 -25.38 -33.56
N ASN A 291 -17.14 -24.46 -32.74
CA ASN A 291 -16.31 -24.77 -31.58
C ASN A 291 -17.12 -24.95 -30.26
N LEU A 292 -18.45 -25.06 -30.35
CA LEU A 292 -19.35 -25.30 -29.21
C LEU A 292 -19.27 -24.26 -28.07
N THR A 293 -18.69 -23.08 -28.32
CA THR A 293 -18.72 -21.95 -27.36
C THR A 293 -20.15 -21.41 -27.23
N MET A 294 -20.93 -21.53 -28.29
CA MET A 294 -22.37 -21.34 -28.29
C MET A 294 -23.08 -22.57 -28.84
N VAL A 295 -24.33 -22.77 -28.42
CA VAL A 295 -25.19 -23.85 -28.90
C VAL A 295 -26.21 -23.27 -29.88
N SER A 296 -26.39 -23.95 -31.02
CA SER A 296 -27.43 -23.63 -32.00
C SER A 296 -28.64 -24.56 -31.83
N PRO A 297 -29.88 -24.06 -31.89
CA PRO A 297 -30.26 -22.65 -32.05
C PRO A 297 -30.00 -21.81 -30.79
N LEU A 298 -29.86 -20.49 -30.95
CA LEU A 298 -29.73 -19.56 -29.82
C LEU A 298 -30.94 -19.65 -28.89
N THR A 299 -30.68 -19.58 -27.58
CA THR A 299 -31.74 -19.45 -26.58
C THR A 299 -32.45 -18.10 -26.72
N ALA A 300 -33.71 -18.02 -26.29
CA ALA A 300 -34.50 -16.78 -26.42
C ALA A 300 -33.85 -15.56 -25.75
N GLY A 301 -33.11 -15.76 -24.64
CA GLY A 301 -32.33 -14.70 -24.00
C GLY A 301 -31.20 -14.21 -24.89
N PHE A 302 -30.43 -15.11 -25.52
CA PHE A 302 -29.39 -14.69 -26.47
C PHE A 302 -29.95 -14.08 -27.75
N VAL A 303 -31.12 -14.52 -28.23
CA VAL A 303 -31.83 -13.85 -29.33
C VAL A 303 -32.16 -12.41 -28.98
N SER A 304 -32.67 -12.17 -27.76
CA SER A 304 -33.00 -10.81 -27.26
C SER A 304 -31.76 -9.93 -27.08
N LEU A 305 -30.64 -10.51 -26.65
CA LEU A 305 -29.38 -9.77 -26.56
C LEU A 305 -28.85 -9.43 -27.95
N ARG A 306 -28.85 -10.40 -28.87
CA ARG A 306 -28.36 -10.26 -30.24
C ARG A 306 -29.13 -9.18 -31.00
N SER A 307 -30.43 -9.01 -30.76
CA SER A 307 -31.22 -7.94 -31.39
C SER A 307 -30.83 -6.53 -30.89
N LEU A 308 -30.35 -6.41 -29.65
CA LEU A 308 -29.93 -5.14 -29.05
C LEU A 308 -28.49 -4.75 -29.42
N VAL A 309 -27.53 -5.68 -29.28
CA VAL A 309 -26.10 -5.36 -29.48
C VAL A 309 -25.59 -5.75 -30.87
N GLY A 310 -26.15 -6.78 -31.48
CA GLY A 310 -25.70 -7.35 -32.76
C GLY A 310 -25.18 -8.80 -32.64
N PRO A 311 -24.62 -9.37 -33.72
CA PRO A 311 -24.15 -10.74 -33.75
C PRO A 311 -22.99 -10.99 -32.79
N PHE A 312 -22.96 -12.20 -32.22
CA PHE A 312 -21.87 -12.66 -31.35
C PHE A 312 -20.53 -12.80 -32.12
N GLY A 313 -19.41 -12.70 -31.40
CA GLY A 313 -18.06 -12.65 -31.98
C GLY A 313 -17.60 -11.27 -32.46
N ASN A 314 -18.50 -10.28 -32.55
CA ASN A 314 -18.21 -8.89 -32.99
C ASN A 314 -18.46 -7.83 -31.90
N VAL A 315 -18.63 -8.25 -30.65
CA VAL A 315 -18.99 -7.36 -29.53
C VAL A 315 -17.72 -7.01 -28.75
N ASP A 316 -17.31 -5.75 -28.81
CA ASP A 316 -16.21 -5.25 -27.99
C ASP A 316 -16.69 -5.06 -26.55
N MET A 317 -15.87 -5.46 -25.58
CA MET A 317 -16.14 -5.30 -24.15
C MET A 317 -15.20 -4.23 -23.58
N ARG A 318 -15.71 -3.03 -23.33
CA ARG A 318 -14.92 -1.90 -22.84
C ARG A 318 -15.16 -1.68 -21.33
N TYR A 319 -14.09 -1.73 -20.55
CA TYR A 319 -14.15 -1.38 -19.13
C TYR A 319 -14.48 0.10 -18.98
N VAL A 320 -15.47 0.43 -18.15
CA VAL A 320 -15.83 1.82 -17.85
C VAL A 320 -15.22 2.19 -16.51
N THR A 321 -14.32 3.17 -16.52
CA THR A 321 -13.69 3.69 -15.30
C THR A 321 -14.70 4.47 -14.46
N VAL A 322 -14.55 4.42 -13.13
CA VAL A 322 -15.39 5.20 -12.22
C VAL A 322 -15.19 6.70 -12.51
N PRO A 323 -16.27 7.50 -12.68
CA PRO A 323 -16.14 8.94 -12.84
C PRO A 323 -15.38 9.60 -11.69
N GLN A 324 -14.53 10.58 -12.00
CA GLN A 324 -13.75 11.28 -10.98
C GLN A 324 -14.64 12.04 -9.98
N SER A 325 -15.79 12.56 -10.43
CA SER A 325 -16.81 13.20 -9.59
C SER A 325 -17.33 12.23 -8.51
N LEU A 326 -17.62 10.99 -8.88
CA LEU A 326 -18.05 9.94 -7.95
C LEU A 326 -16.93 9.54 -6.97
N LEU A 327 -15.68 9.41 -7.44
CA LEU A 327 -14.53 9.11 -6.55
C LEU A 327 -14.27 10.26 -5.55
N ASN A 328 -14.40 11.51 -6.00
CA ASN A 328 -14.26 12.69 -5.14
C ASN A 328 -15.35 12.73 -4.07
N LEU A 329 -16.60 12.47 -4.44
CA LEU A 329 -17.73 12.37 -3.52
C LEU A 329 -17.49 11.26 -2.48
N TYR A 330 -17.12 10.06 -2.93
CA TYR A 330 -16.82 8.91 -2.07
C TYR A 330 -15.73 9.24 -1.04
N GLN A 331 -14.62 9.81 -1.49
CA GLN A 331 -13.50 10.17 -0.63
C GLN A 331 -13.90 11.25 0.40
N LYS A 332 -14.62 12.30 -0.03
CA LYS A 332 -15.01 13.41 0.85
C LYS A 332 -16.02 12.99 1.90
N LEU A 333 -17.02 12.18 1.53
CA LEU A 333 -18.02 11.69 2.47
C LEU A 333 -17.39 10.77 3.52
N GLN A 334 -16.54 9.83 3.11
CA GLN A 334 -15.83 8.96 4.06
C GLN A 334 -14.92 9.77 5.00
N ALA A 335 -14.11 10.69 4.46
CA ALA A 335 -13.23 11.53 5.27
C ALA A 335 -14.00 12.37 6.30
N ALA A 336 -15.14 12.95 5.90
CA ALA A 336 -15.99 13.75 6.78
C ALA A 336 -16.63 12.89 7.88
N LEU A 337 -17.15 11.71 7.54
CA LEU A 337 -17.77 10.82 8.52
C LEU A 337 -16.73 10.28 9.51
N THR A 338 -15.60 9.78 9.03
CA THR A 338 -14.50 9.29 9.88
C THR A 338 -13.99 10.37 10.83
N SER A 339 -13.85 11.61 10.35
CA SER A 339 -13.45 12.74 11.19
C SER A 339 -14.47 13.02 12.29
N LEU A 340 -15.77 13.06 11.95
CA LEU A 340 -16.87 13.26 12.90
C LEU A 340 -16.85 12.17 14.00
N LEU A 341 -16.73 10.90 13.60
CA LEU A 341 -16.76 9.76 14.52
C LEU A 341 -15.55 9.72 15.48
N ILE A 342 -14.46 10.42 15.16
CA ILE A 342 -13.33 10.60 16.09
C ILE A 342 -13.54 11.80 17.00
N SER A 343 -14.01 12.92 16.45
CA SER A 343 -14.11 14.18 17.19
C SER A 343 -15.30 14.23 18.15
N ASP A 344 -16.38 13.50 17.87
CA ASP A 344 -17.63 13.55 18.62
C ASP A 344 -18.06 12.15 19.10
N SER A 345 -17.92 11.92 20.40
CA SER A 345 -18.35 10.66 21.04
C SER A 345 -19.86 10.43 21.00
N VAL A 346 -20.67 11.50 20.98
CA VAL A 346 -22.13 11.39 20.91
C VAL A 346 -22.52 10.95 19.51
N ALA A 347 -21.97 11.58 18.47
CA ALA A 347 -22.16 11.13 17.10
C ALA A 347 -21.66 9.67 16.91
N GLN A 348 -20.51 9.30 17.49
CA GLN A 348 -20.01 7.93 17.41
C GLN A 348 -20.97 6.91 18.04
N SER A 349 -21.48 7.19 19.23
CA SER A 349 -22.46 6.30 19.88
C SER A 349 -23.78 6.21 19.12
N ALA A 350 -24.27 7.32 18.55
CA ALA A 350 -25.45 7.32 17.69
C ALA A 350 -25.23 6.50 16.41
N PHE A 351 -24.06 6.61 15.79
CA PHE A 351 -23.68 5.82 14.61
C PHE A 351 -23.64 4.32 14.91
N LEU A 352 -23.00 3.93 16.01
CA LEU A 352 -22.90 2.52 16.43
C LEU A 352 -24.26 1.93 16.85
N ALA A 353 -25.22 2.78 17.23
CA ALA A 353 -26.58 2.35 17.57
C ALA A 353 -27.45 2.07 16.33
N ILE A 354 -27.05 2.52 15.14
CA ILE A 354 -27.77 2.22 13.89
C ILE A 354 -27.64 0.71 13.61
N PRO A 355 -28.75 -0.06 13.56
CA PRO A 355 -28.67 -1.48 13.26
C PRO A 355 -28.12 -1.71 11.85
N GLN A 356 -27.12 -2.58 11.75
CA GLN A 356 -26.53 -2.91 10.45
C GLN A 356 -27.54 -3.68 9.59
N LYS A 357 -27.87 -3.13 8.43
CA LYS A 357 -28.67 -3.83 7.41
C LYS A 357 -27.84 -4.96 6.81
N GLN A 358 -28.32 -6.21 6.86
CA GLN A 358 -27.54 -7.36 6.35
C GLN A 358 -27.53 -7.42 4.81
N TYR A 359 -28.67 -7.11 4.20
CA TYR A 359 -28.88 -7.19 2.77
C TYR A 359 -29.75 -6.03 2.29
N ILE A 360 -29.47 -5.55 1.08
CA ILE A 360 -30.36 -4.68 0.30
C ILE A 360 -30.62 -5.42 -1.01
N GLY A 361 -31.85 -5.87 -1.23
CA GLY A 361 -32.26 -6.57 -2.44
C GLY A 361 -33.09 -5.66 -3.34
N GLN A 362 -32.45 -4.94 -4.26
CA GLN A 362 -33.16 -4.00 -5.13
C GLN A 362 -34.22 -4.71 -5.99
N PHE A 363 -35.38 -4.07 -6.18
CA PHE A 363 -36.46 -4.63 -6.97
C PHE A 363 -37.16 -3.54 -7.80
N PRO A 364 -36.92 -3.46 -9.13
CA PRO A 364 -37.63 -2.54 -10.02
C PRO A 364 -39.16 -2.70 -9.92
N VAL A 365 -39.89 -1.59 -9.91
CA VAL A 365 -41.38 -1.61 -9.90
C VAL A 365 -41.97 -2.37 -11.08
N ASP A 366 -41.29 -2.37 -12.23
CA ASP A 366 -41.71 -3.10 -13.43
C ASP A 366 -41.79 -4.62 -13.23
N PHE A 367 -41.08 -5.14 -12.23
CA PHE A 367 -41.08 -6.57 -11.90
C PHE A 367 -42.29 -6.97 -11.07
N ALA A 368 -42.95 -6.02 -10.40
CA ALA A 368 -44.05 -6.26 -9.47
C ALA A 368 -45.40 -6.48 -10.18
N GLN A 369 -45.41 -7.27 -11.25
CA GLN A 369 -46.57 -7.50 -12.10
C GLN A 369 -46.86 -8.99 -12.26
N LYS A 370 -48.15 -9.35 -12.26
CA LYS A 370 -48.57 -10.74 -12.52
C LYS A 370 -48.17 -11.16 -13.94
N GLY A 371 -47.70 -12.39 -14.09
CA GLY A 371 -47.27 -12.93 -15.38
C GLY A 371 -45.79 -12.71 -15.69
N ILE A 372 -45.08 -11.90 -14.91
CA ILE A 372 -43.61 -11.76 -14.99
C ILE A 372 -42.95 -12.95 -14.29
N ALA A 373 -41.94 -13.51 -14.95
CA ALA A 373 -41.03 -14.48 -14.38
C ALA A 373 -39.58 -14.14 -14.73
N PHE A 374 -38.66 -14.40 -13.80
CA PHE A 374 -37.23 -14.20 -13.97
C PHE A 374 -36.61 -15.47 -14.54
N GLU A 375 -35.79 -15.34 -15.58
CA GLU A 375 -35.14 -16.46 -16.27
C GLU A 375 -33.61 -16.33 -16.37
N GLY A 376 -33.02 -15.28 -15.78
CA GLY A 376 -31.58 -15.09 -15.71
C GLY A 376 -31.20 -13.63 -15.48
N GLY A 377 -29.97 -13.38 -15.03
CA GLY A 377 -29.43 -12.02 -14.82
C GLY A 377 -28.07 -11.79 -15.49
N ASN A 378 -27.34 -12.86 -15.78
CA ASN A 378 -26.04 -12.77 -16.42
C ASN A 378 -26.21 -12.65 -17.94
N LEU A 379 -25.97 -11.44 -18.45
CA LEU A 379 -25.95 -11.11 -19.88
C LEU A 379 -25.10 -12.08 -20.72
N LEU A 380 -24.03 -12.65 -20.15
CA LEU A 380 -23.13 -13.59 -20.82
C LEU A 380 -23.68 -15.03 -20.84
N CYS A 381 -24.82 -15.30 -20.21
CA CYS A 381 -25.44 -16.62 -20.09
C CYS A 381 -26.81 -16.74 -20.76
N GLY A 382 -27.43 -15.63 -21.17
CA GLY A 382 -28.78 -15.66 -21.72
C GLY A 382 -29.82 -16.02 -20.64
N ASN A 383 -30.95 -16.57 -21.05
CA ASN A 383 -32.00 -17.05 -20.15
C ASN A 383 -31.71 -18.46 -19.64
N ASP A 384 -30.58 -18.60 -18.94
CA ASP A 384 -30.02 -19.88 -18.47
C ASP A 384 -30.85 -20.59 -17.38
N GLN A 385 -31.87 -19.92 -16.82
CA GLN A 385 -32.82 -20.46 -15.83
C GLN A 385 -34.22 -20.69 -16.41
N ALA A 386 -34.39 -20.68 -17.75
CA ALA A 386 -35.70 -20.84 -18.39
C ALA A 386 -36.42 -22.18 -18.11
N SER A 387 -35.70 -23.21 -17.66
CA SER A 387 -36.30 -24.50 -17.24
C SER A 387 -36.98 -24.42 -15.88
N ALA A 388 -36.60 -23.46 -15.04
CA ALA A 388 -37.13 -23.25 -13.69
C ALA A 388 -37.32 -21.74 -13.42
N PRO A 389 -38.21 -21.07 -14.19
CA PRO A 389 -38.41 -19.63 -14.07
C PRO A 389 -38.98 -19.29 -12.68
N ILE A 390 -38.49 -18.21 -12.07
CA ILE A 390 -39.02 -17.71 -10.80
C ILE A 390 -40.17 -16.75 -11.14
N ASN A 391 -41.40 -17.19 -10.95
CA ASN A 391 -42.58 -16.33 -11.17
C ASN A 391 -42.69 -15.30 -10.06
N PHE A 392 -43.04 -14.06 -10.41
CA PHE A 392 -43.37 -13.05 -9.44
C PHE A 392 -44.62 -13.46 -8.63
N TRP A 393 -44.49 -13.48 -7.30
CA TRP A 393 -45.60 -13.68 -6.38
C TRP A 393 -45.81 -12.45 -5.51
N ILE A 394 -44.81 -12.16 -4.69
CA ILE A 394 -44.64 -10.92 -3.91
C ILE A 394 -43.16 -10.58 -3.90
N ILE A 395 -42.82 -9.31 -3.69
CA ILE A 395 -41.44 -8.80 -3.78
C ILE A 395 -40.49 -9.63 -2.90
N VAL A 396 -40.80 -9.82 -1.61
CA VAL A 396 -39.95 -10.56 -0.66
C VAL A 396 -39.79 -12.06 -0.94
N ALA A 397 -40.61 -12.65 -1.81
CA ALA A 397 -40.54 -14.05 -2.19
C ALA A 397 -40.05 -14.25 -3.65
N SER A 398 -39.62 -13.18 -4.31
CA SER A 398 -39.26 -13.17 -5.72
C SER A 398 -37.83 -12.66 -5.91
N PRO A 399 -36.79 -13.43 -5.52
CA PRO A 399 -35.41 -12.99 -5.66
C PRO A 399 -35.02 -12.85 -7.14
N ILE A 400 -34.23 -11.82 -7.44
CA ILE A 400 -33.72 -11.53 -8.78
C ILE A 400 -32.35 -12.18 -9.01
N PHE A 401 -32.04 -12.52 -10.26
CA PHE A 401 -30.81 -13.23 -10.60
C PHE A 401 -29.61 -12.29 -10.67
N ARG A 402 -28.45 -12.81 -10.25
CA ARG A 402 -27.18 -12.07 -10.29
C ARG A 402 -26.82 -11.62 -11.71
N ALA A 403 -26.42 -10.35 -11.84
CA ALA A 403 -25.88 -9.79 -13.06
C ALA A 403 -24.55 -10.45 -13.47
N PHE A 404 -24.01 -10.05 -14.62
CA PHE A 404 -22.75 -10.62 -15.12
C PHE A 404 -21.59 -10.37 -14.15
N SER A 405 -20.67 -11.32 -14.02
CA SER A 405 -19.41 -11.13 -13.32
C SER A 405 -18.37 -12.14 -13.80
N THR A 406 -17.10 -11.93 -13.44
CA THR A 406 -16.01 -12.88 -13.69
C THR A 406 -16.09 -14.15 -12.84
N THR A 407 -16.91 -14.14 -11.77
CA THR A 407 -16.99 -15.21 -10.76
C THR A 407 -18.33 -15.95 -10.79
N ASN A 408 -19.27 -15.54 -11.64
CA ASN A 408 -20.59 -16.14 -11.76
C ASN A 408 -20.67 -17.06 -13.00
N ALA A 409 -20.76 -18.37 -12.76
CA ALA A 409 -20.95 -19.36 -13.80
C ALA A 409 -22.40 -19.38 -14.32
N CYS A 410 -22.58 -19.68 -15.60
CA CYS A 410 -23.91 -19.90 -16.18
C CYS A 410 -24.61 -21.11 -15.56
N HIS A 411 -25.94 -21.11 -15.58
CA HIS A 411 -26.83 -22.12 -15.00
C HIS A 411 -26.74 -22.24 -13.47
N ARG A 412 -25.99 -21.37 -12.78
CA ARG A 412 -25.94 -21.35 -11.32
C ARG A 412 -27.05 -20.48 -10.76
N LEU A 413 -27.80 -21.03 -9.79
CA LEU A 413 -28.82 -20.28 -9.05
C LEU A 413 -28.13 -19.32 -8.05
N VAL A 414 -27.93 -18.08 -8.47
CA VAL A 414 -27.32 -17.03 -7.63
C VAL A 414 -28.14 -15.75 -7.74
N PHE A 415 -28.40 -15.14 -6.58
CA PHE A 415 -29.23 -13.94 -6.48
C PHE A 415 -28.42 -12.65 -6.35
N GLU A 416 -29.10 -11.55 -6.65
CA GLU A 416 -28.56 -10.22 -6.77
C GLU A 416 -28.92 -9.33 -5.57
N PHE A 417 -27.97 -9.05 -4.69
CA PHE A 417 -28.18 -8.19 -3.52
C PHE A 417 -26.88 -7.47 -3.14
N PHE A 418 -27.00 -6.39 -2.38
CA PHE A 418 -25.87 -5.76 -1.70
C PHE A 418 -25.70 -6.30 -0.29
N GLN A 419 -24.46 -6.38 0.17
CA GLN A 419 -24.10 -6.53 1.58
C GLN A 419 -23.45 -5.22 2.01
N PRO A 420 -24.21 -4.28 2.62
CA PRO A 420 -23.69 -2.96 2.92
C PRO A 420 -22.66 -3.02 4.05
N ASP A 421 -21.57 -2.27 3.87
CA ASP A 421 -20.62 -1.98 4.95
C ASP A 421 -21.16 -0.83 5.83
N ALA A 422 -20.33 -0.40 6.79
CA ALA A 422 -20.70 0.67 7.72
C ALA A 422 -21.00 2.04 7.04
N PHE A 423 -20.67 2.21 5.75
CA PHE A 423 -20.75 3.49 5.05
C PHE A 423 -21.78 3.52 3.92
N LEU A 424 -22.07 2.38 3.26
CA LEU A 424 -22.92 2.32 2.07
C LEU A 424 -24.28 2.99 2.28
N LEU A 425 -24.95 2.66 3.39
CA LEU A 425 -26.30 3.16 3.69
C LEU A 425 -26.32 4.68 3.82
N LEU A 426 -25.38 5.25 4.59
CA LEU A 426 -25.28 6.69 4.78
C LEU A 426 -24.87 7.41 3.50
N PHE A 427 -23.97 6.81 2.71
CA PHE A 427 -23.60 7.34 1.40
C PHE A 427 -24.82 7.42 0.48
N ALA A 428 -25.60 6.35 0.40
CA ALA A 428 -26.76 6.28 -0.49
C ALA A 428 -27.87 7.25 -0.06
N LEU A 429 -28.15 7.35 1.23
CA LEU A 429 -29.12 8.31 1.76
C LEU A 429 -28.66 9.76 1.59
N ALA A 430 -27.38 10.07 1.83
CA ALA A 430 -26.84 11.41 1.64
C ALA A 430 -26.85 11.84 0.16
N GLY A 431 -26.49 10.93 -0.74
CA GLY A 431 -26.57 11.14 -2.19
C GLY A 431 -28.00 11.36 -2.66
N PHE A 432 -28.92 10.46 -2.28
CA PHE A 432 -30.35 10.60 -2.60
C PHE A 432 -30.94 11.90 -2.04
N GLY A 433 -30.66 12.22 -0.77
CA GLY A 433 -31.10 13.43 -0.09
C GLY A 433 -30.56 14.74 -0.69
N SER A 434 -29.49 14.66 -1.49
CA SER A 434 -28.90 15.82 -2.16
C SER A 434 -29.72 16.27 -3.37
N SER A 435 -30.40 15.36 -4.06
CA SER A 435 -31.21 15.63 -5.25
C SER A 435 -32.71 15.42 -5.06
N ARG A 436 -33.12 14.63 -4.06
CA ARG A 436 -34.52 14.21 -3.81
C ARG A 436 -34.85 14.31 -2.32
N GLN A 437 -36.13 14.42 -1.97
CA GLN A 437 -36.57 14.58 -0.58
C GLN A 437 -36.66 13.22 0.15
N LEU A 438 -36.02 13.10 1.31
CA LEU A 438 -36.13 11.94 2.20
C LEU A 438 -37.40 12.05 3.08
N SER A 439 -38.57 11.81 2.47
CA SER A 439 -39.85 11.82 3.18
C SER A 439 -40.19 10.44 3.77
N PRO A 440 -41.08 10.34 4.79
CA PRO A 440 -41.51 9.05 5.33
C PRO A 440 -42.09 8.08 4.28
N SER A 441 -42.76 8.60 3.25
CA SER A 441 -43.28 7.78 2.14
C SER A 441 -42.17 7.29 1.21
N THR A 442 -41.10 8.08 1.03
CA THR A 442 -39.92 7.67 0.28
C THR A 442 -39.18 6.53 1.01
N LEU A 443 -39.01 6.65 2.32
CA LEU A 443 -38.35 5.62 3.13
C LEU A 443 -39.18 4.32 3.19
N SER A 444 -40.50 4.42 3.23
CA SER A 444 -41.36 3.22 3.14
C SER A 444 -41.29 2.57 1.76
N ALA A 445 -41.14 3.36 0.68
CA ALA A 445 -40.93 2.83 -0.67
C ALA A 445 -39.62 2.03 -0.78
N PHE A 446 -38.52 2.49 -0.17
CA PHE A 446 -37.26 1.74 -0.11
C PHE A 446 -37.41 0.37 0.56
N CYS A 447 -38.36 0.22 1.47
CA CYS A 447 -38.66 -1.08 2.09
C CYS A 447 -39.64 -1.91 1.26
N ALA A 448 -40.60 -1.26 0.59
CA ALA A 448 -41.57 -1.93 -0.26
C ALA A 448 -40.91 -2.59 -1.48
N TYR A 449 -39.92 -1.93 -2.08
CA TYR A 449 -39.17 -2.40 -3.25
C TYR A 449 -37.82 -3.06 -2.92
N ASP A 450 -37.67 -3.51 -1.68
CA ASP A 450 -36.55 -4.35 -1.25
C ASP A 450 -37.06 -5.79 -1.11
N TYR A 451 -36.51 -6.73 -1.88
CA TYR A 451 -36.88 -8.16 -1.77
C TYR A 451 -36.23 -8.84 -0.54
N SER A 452 -35.31 -8.15 0.13
CA SER A 452 -34.70 -8.56 1.39
C SER A 452 -34.76 -7.43 2.44
N PRO A 453 -35.96 -6.91 2.78
CA PRO A 453 -36.09 -5.68 3.57
C PRO A 453 -35.64 -5.87 5.03
N GLY A 454 -35.85 -7.08 5.59
CA GLY A 454 -35.70 -7.37 7.01
C GLY A 454 -36.83 -6.75 7.86
N ASP A 455 -37.05 -7.29 9.05
CA ASP A 455 -38.22 -6.96 9.88
C ASP A 455 -38.26 -5.49 10.33
N ASN A 456 -37.10 -4.86 10.54
CA ASN A 456 -36.98 -3.47 11.00
C ASN A 456 -36.49 -2.51 9.90
N CYS A 457 -36.84 -2.77 8.64
CA CYS A 457 -36.39 -1.97 7.50
C CYS A 457 -36.63 -0.45 7.69
N GLY A 458 -37.86 -0.06 8.03
CA GLY A 458 -38.23 1.35 8.22
C GLY A 458 -37.49 2.01 9.39
N GLY A 459 -37.29 1.28 10.50
CA GLY A 459 -36.55 1.79 11.65
C GLY A 459 -35.08 2.07 11.34
N ILE A 460 -34.42 1.20 10.56
CA ILE A 460 -33.02 1.38 10.15
C ILE A 460 -32.86 2.64 9.29
N TYR A 461 -33.72 2.82 8.29
CA TYR A 461 -33.68 4.01 7.43
C TYR A 461 -33.98 5.29 8.22
N ASN A 462 -35.00 5.29 9.07
CA ASN A 462 -35.34 6.44 9.90
C ASN A 462 -34.19 6.85 10.83
N GLN A 463 -33.53 5.89 11.49
CA GLN A 463 -32.39 6.16 12.37
C GLN A 463 -31.17 6.66 11.59
N SER A 464 -30.95 6.14 10.38
CA SER A 464 -29.86 6.59 9.50
C SER A 464 -30.07 8.02 9.01
N VAL A 465 -31.30 8.37 8.62
CA VAL A 465 -31.65 9.75 8.25
C VAL A 465 -31.54 10.68 9.46
N ALA A 466 -32.06 10.27 10.62
CA ALA A 466 -31.96 11.06 11.85
C ALA A 466 -30.49 11.35 12.21
N PHE A 467 -29.60 10.36 12.09
CA PHE A 467 -28.16 10.56 12.30
C PHE A 467 -27.56 11.58 11.31
N LEU A 468 -27.90 11.49 10.02
CA LEU A 468 -27.43 12.42 9.01
C LEU A 468 -27.89 13.86 9.29
N GLU A 469 -29.13 14.04 9.73
CA GLU A 469 -29.70 15.35 10.04
C GLU A 469 -29.15 15.94 11.35
N SER A 470 -29.01 15.12 12.40
CA SER A 470 -28.61 15.61 13.73
C SER A 470 -27.11 15.80 13.89
N HIS A 471 -26.28 14.96 13.26
CA HIS A 471 -24.83 14.97 13.45
C HIS A 471 -24.03 15.32 12.18
N PHE A 472 -24.61 15.16 10.99
CA PHE A 472 -23.88 15.31 9.71
C PHE A 472 -24.37 16.46 8.82
N SER A 473 -25.30 17.28 9.30
CA SER A 473 -25.97 18.34 8.51
C SER A 473 -25.00 19.36 7.90
N SER A 474 -23.97 19.78 8.63
CA SER A 474 -22.96 20.71 8.12
C SER A 474 -22.19 20.11 6.94
N ALA A 475 -21.78 18.84 7.04
CA ALA A 475 -21.09 18.13 5.96
C ALA A 475 -22.00 17.91 4.75
N LEU A 476 -23.29 17.62 4.95
CA LEU A 476 -24.26 17.47 3.86
C LEU A 476 -24.33 18.70 2.97
N THR A 477 -24.25 19.91 3.51
CA THR A 477 -24.24 21.14 2.69
C THR A 477 -23.05 21.21 1.74
N THR A 478 -21.88 20.71 2.16
CA THR A 478 -20.66 20.65 1.35
C THR A 478 -20.69 19.50 0.34
N ILE A 479 -21.36 18.40 0.69
CA ILE A 479 -21.46 17.18 -0.14
C ILE A 479 -22.48 17.34 -1.26
N LYS A 480 -23.57 18.08 -1.04
CA LYS A 480 -24.66 18.26 -1.99
C LYS A 480 -24.21 18.58 -3.43
N PRO A 481 -23.35 19.59 -3.71
CA PRO A 481 -22.92 19.86 -5.07
C PRO A 481 -22.13 18.69 -5.70
N LEU A 482 -21.28 18.02 -4.92
CA LEU A 482 -20.51 16.85 -5.39
C LEU A 482 -21.44 15.67 -5.72
N ALA A 483 -22.51 15.48 -4.97
CA ALA A 483 -23.51 14.46 -5.24
C ALA A 483 -24.28 14.73 -6.55
N VAL A 484 -24.70 15.97 -6.78
CA VAL A 484 -25.37 16.35 -8.03
C VAL A 484 -24.46 16.18 -9.24
N GLU A 485 -23.19 16.57 -9.14
CA GLU A 485 -22.19 16.36 -10.18
C GLU A 485 -21.98 14.87 -10.49
N ALA A 486 -21.76 14.05 -9.46
CA ALA A 486 -21.60 12.61 -9.61
C ALA A 486 -22.83 11.91 -10.22
N GLU A 487 -24.04 12.34 -9.84
CA GLU A 487 -25.27 11.80 -10.43
C GLU A 487 -25.38 12.13 -11.92
N ASN A 488 -25.07 13.37 -12.33
CA ASN A 488 -25.11 13.78 -13.72
C ASN A 488 -24.10 13.02 -14.59
N ASP A 489 -22.86 12.88 -14.11
CA ASP A 489 -21.81 12.17 -14.84
C ASP A 489 -22.13 10.68 -14.99
N VAL A 490 -22.64 10.03 -13.93
CA VAL A 490 -23.05 8.62 -14.00
C VAL A 490 -24.27 8.43 -14.91
N ARG A 491 -25.22 9.38 -14.89
CA ARG A 491 -26.39 9.35 -15.79
C ARG A 491 -25.96 9.44 -17.26
N ALA A 492 -24.95 10.27 -17.58
CA ALA A 492 -24.41 10.43 -18.93
C ALA A 492 -23.72 9.17 -19.48
N LEU A 493 -23.28 8.26 -18.61
CA LEU A 493 -22.70 6.96 -19.00
C LEU A 493 -23.73 5.89 -19.35
N GLU A 494 -25.03 6.17 -19.13
CA GLU A 494 -26.14 5.25 -19.42
C GLU A 494 -25.94 3.86 -18.82
N VAL A 495 -25.55 3.80 -17.53
CA VAL A 495 -25.30 2.53 -16.83
C VAL A 495 -26.62 1.82 -16.53
N ASN A 496 -26.78 0.59 -17.03
CA ASN A 496 -28.02 -0.19 -16.90
C ASN A 496 -27.89 -1.38 -15.93
N PHE A 497 -28.98 -1.65 -15.23
CA PHE A 497 -29.26 -2.93 -14.58
C PHE A 497 -30.07 -3.83 -15.52
N LEU A 498 -29.78 -5.13 -15.57
CA LEU A 498 -30.32 -6.07 -16.56
C LEU A 498 -30.96 -7.31 -15.91
N GLN A 499 -32.04 -7.84 -16.50
CA GLN A 499 -32.61 -9.16 -16.22
C GLN A 499 -33.25 -9.77 -17.48
N TYR A 500 -33.13 -11.08 -17.66
CA TYR A 500 -33.93 -11.83 -18.62
C TYR A 500 -35.28 -12.17 -18.00
N LEU A 501 -36.35 -11.69 -18.62
CA LEU A 501 -37.71 -11.86 -18.14
C LEU A 501 -38.56 -12.63 -19.13
N LYS A 502 -39.59 -13.28 -18.61
CA LYS A 502 -40.71 -13.81 -19.37
C LYS A 502 -41.99 -13.12 -18.90
N ASN A 503 -42.70 -12.46 -19.81
CA ASN A 503 -44.05 -11.96 -19.59
C ASN A 503 -45.05 -12.92 -20.25
N ASN A 504 -45.68 -13.77 -19.44
CA ASN A 504 -46.49 -14.90 -19.89
C ASN A 504 -45.72 -15.86 -20.82
N THR A 505 -45.76 -15.61 -22.12
CA THR A 505 -45.04 -16.37 -23.15
C THR A 505 -43.83 -15.62 -23.71
N ASP A 506 -43.83 -14.29 -23.63
CA ASP A 506 -42.90 -13.44 -24.35
C ASP A 506 -41.63 -13.23 -23.52
N ARG A 507 -40.48 -13.61 -24.10
CA ARG A 507 -39.17 -13.49 -23.45
C ARG A 507 -38.42 -12.29 -23.99
N TYR A 508 -37.83 -11.51 -23.10
CA TYR A 508 -37.06 -10.32 -23.47
C TYR A 508 -35.96 -10.02 -22.45
N LEU A 509 -34.98 -9.21 -22.87
CA LEU A 509 -33.99 -8.63 -21.98
C LEU A 509 -34.53 -7.31 -21.44
N TYR A 510 -34.82 -7.26 -20.15
CA TYR A 510 -35.13 -6.03 -19.45
C TYR A 510 -33.84 -5.28 -19.12
N HIS A 511 -33.87 -3.96 -19.32
CA HIS A 511 -32.82 -3.04 -18.94
C HIS A 511 -33.43 -1.74 -18.40
N ILE A 512 -32.80 -1.18 -17.37
CA ILE A 512 -33.18 0.11 -16.80
C ILE A 512 -31.92 0.85 -16.36
N ASN A 513 -31.85 2.16 -16.64
CA ASN A 513 -30.75 2.99 -16.13
C ASN A 513 -30.79 3.01 -14.60
N ILE A 514 -29.64 2.84 -13.94
CA ILE A 514 -29.58 2.76 -12.47
C ILE A 514 -30.06 4.05 -11.76
N LEU A 515 -30.18 5.18 -12.48
CA LEU A 515 -30.67 6.45 -11.97
C LEU A 515 -32.02 6.88 -12.60
N ASP A 516 -32.75 5.97 -13.26
CA ASP A 516 -34.07 6.27 -13.82
C ASP A 516 -35.10 6.60 -12.72
N ASP A 517 -35.76 7.76 -12.81
CA ASP A 517 -36.82 8.19 -11.89
C ASP A 517 -38.18 8.36 -12.58
N SER A 518 -38.33 7.88 -13.81
CA SER A 518 -39.54 8.11 -14.63
C SER A 518 -40.77 7.38 -14.09
N LYS A 519 -40.59 6.20 -13.50
CA LYS A 519 -41.67 5.35 -12.97
C LYS A 519 -41.70 5.29 -11.45
N ASP A 520 -40.54 5.18 -10.83
CA ASP A 520 -40.40 5.06 -9.39
C ASP A 520 -39.14 5.78 -8.91
N ILE A 521 -39.35 6.79 -8.07
CA ILE A 521 -38.25 7.57 -7.48
C ILE A 521 -37.39 6.71 -6.54
N SER A 522 -37.95 5.63 -5.98
CA SER A 522 -37.24 4.74 -5.06
C SER A 522 -36.10 3.97 -5.74
N TRP A 523 -36.20 3.74 -7.07
CA TRP A 523 -35.16 3.11 -7.86
C TRP A 523 -33.82 3.84 -7.77
N VAL A 524 -33.86 5.17 -7.75
CA VAL A 524 -32.65 6.01 -7.67
C VAL A 524 -31.87 5.78 -6.39
N TYR A 525 -32.52 5.42 -5.28
CA TYR A 525 -31.82 5.06 -4.05
C TYR A 525 -30.95 3.80 -4.24
N TYR A 526 -31.47 2.77 -4.92
CA TYR A 526 -30.66 1.62 -5.28
C TYR A 526 -29.56 1.98 -6.30
N GLY A 527 -29.83 2.97 -7.17
CA GLY A 527 -28.82 3.63 -7.99
C GLY A 527 -27.62 4.16 -7.20
N TRP A 528 -27.89 4.84 -6.08
CA TRP A 528 -26.83 5.30 -5.18
C TRP A 528 -26.10 4.14 -4.49
N CYS A 529 -26.79 3.04 -4.16
CA CYS A 529 -26.14 1.81 -3.69
C CYS A 529 -25.21 1.20 -4.76
N PHE A 530 -25.63 1.19 -6.02
CA PHE A 530 -24.81 0.78 -7.17
C PHE A 530 -23.59 1.70 -7.33
N MET A 531 -23.76 3.02 -7.22
CA MET A 531 -22.66 3.98 -7.29
C MET A 531 -21.65 3.79 -6.15
N TYR A 532 -22.10 3.55 -4.92
CA TYR A 532 -21.21 3.20 -3.80
C TYR A 532 -20.45 1.91 -4.08
N ALA A 533 -21.15 0.86 -4.54
CA ALA A 533 -20.54 -0.43 -4.84
C ALA A 533 -19.52 -0.31 -5.99
N TRP A 534 -19.83 0.52 -6.98
CA TRP A 534 -18.92 0.82 -8.07
C TRP A 534 -17.71 1.61 -7.60
N ALA A 535 -17.85 2.60 -6.72
CA ALA A 535 -16.74 3.39 -6.17
C ALA A 535 -15.85 2.59 -5.20
N SER A 536 -16.45 1.79 -4.32
CA SER A 536 -15.75 0.90 -3.36
C SER A 536 -15.11 -0.33 -4.01
N GLY A 537 -15.41 -0.59 -5.28
CA GLY A 537 -14.80 -1.68 -6.05
C GLY A 537 -15.45 -3.04 -5.87
N SER A 538 -16.62 -3.11 -5.22
CA SER A 538 -17.43 -4.33 -5.11
C SER A 538 -18.26 -4.61 -6.38
N ARG A 539 -18.35 -3.64 -7.30
CA ARG A 539 -18.91 -3.81 -8.65
C ARG A 539 -18.05 -3.08 -9.68
N GLU A 540 -18.24 -3.44 -10.94
CA GLU A 540 -17.64 -2.77 -12.09
C GLU A 540 -18.67 -2.57 -13.21
N VAL A 541 -18.32 -1.73 -14.19
CA VAL A 541 -19.19 -1.42 -15.32
C VAL A 541 -18.46 -1.75 -16.61
N VAL A 542 -19.17 -2.41 -17.53
CA VAL A 542 -18.65 -2.79 -18.84
C VAL A 542 -19.62 -2.32 -19.92
N SER A 543 -19.09 -1.69 -20.96
CA SER A 543 -19.81 -1.28 -22.16
C SER A 543 -19.64 -2.34 -23.24
N PHE A 544 -20.74 -2.98 -23.61
CA PHE A 544 -20.82 -4.01 -24.65
C PHE A 544 -21.20 -3.34 -25.97
N GLN A 545 -20.25 -3.25 -26.90
CA GLN A 545 -20.40 -2.49 -28.15
C GLN A 545 -20.37 -3.44 -29.34
N GLY A 546 -21.53 -3.74 -29.91
CA GLY A 546 -21.67 -4.60 -31.08
C GLY A 546 -21.99 -3.83 -32.36
N ASP A 547 -22.32 -4.56 -33.41
CA ASP A 547 -22.58 -3.99 -34.74
C ASP A 547 -23.91 -3.21 -34.81
N SER A 548 -24.88 -3.53 -33.95
CA SER A 548 -26.22 -2.91 -33.96
C SER A 548 -26.40 -1.84 -32.89
N GLY A 549 -25.72 -1.98 -31.75
CA GLY A 549 -25.96 -1.12 -30.59
C GLY A 549 -24.91 -1.23 -29.50
N THR A 550 -25.04 -0.38 -28.49
CA THR A 550 -24.19 -0.36 -27.29
C THR A 550 -25.06 -0.54 -26.06
N LEU A 551 -24.64 -1.42 -25.16
CA LEU A 551 -25.29 -1.65 -23.87
C LEU A 551 -24.25 -1.51 -22.76
N THR A 552 -24.34 -0.47 -21.94
CA THR A 552 -23.49 -0.29 -20.76
C THR A 552 -24.18 -0.90 -19.55
N ALA A 553 -23.54 -1.89 -18.92
CA ALA A 553 -24.14 -2.68 -17.86
C ALA A 553 -23.25 -2.73 -16.61
N ILE A 554 -23.88 -2.70 -15.44
CA ILE A 554 -23.20 -2.90 -14.15
C ILE A 554 -23.15 -4.38 -13.78
N SER A 555 -22.02 -4.82 -13.22
CA SER A 555 -21.78 -6.20 -12.83
C SER A 555 -22.59 -6.60 -11.59
N GLY A 556 -22.70 -7.91 -11.35
CA GLY A 556 -23.05 -8.47 -10.04
C GLY A 556 -21.99 -8.13 -8.99
N PRO A 557 -22.25 -8.42 -7.69
CA PRO A 557 -21.27 -8.23 -6.62
C PRO A 557 -20.05 -9.12 -6.88
N LEU A 558 -18.88 -8.50 -6.76
CA LEU A 558 -17.56 -9.10 -6.87
C LEU A 558 -17.00 -9.42 -5.48
N ILE A 559 -15.93 -10.21 -5.45
CA ILE A 559 -15.34 -10.69 -4.20
C ILE A 559 -14.45 -9.59 -3.59
N THR A 560 -14.54 -9.42 -2.27
CA THR A 560 -13.50 -8.73 -1.50
C THR A 560 -12.53 -9.77 -0.99
N HIS A 561 -11.29 -9.71 -1.46
CA HIS A 561 -10.24 -10.60 -0.99
C HIS A 561 -9.78 -10.20 0.40
N SER A 562 -9.33 -11.18 1.18
CA SER A 562 -8.76 -10.97 2.49
C SER A 562 -7.50 -11.80 2.67
N MET A 563 -6.52 -11.24 3.37
CA MET A 563 -5.28 -11.93 3.74
C MET A 563 -4.80 -11.48 5.12
N GLN A 564 -3.89 -12.23 5.73
CA GLN A 564 -3.22 -11.84 6.97
C GLN A 564 -1.84 -11.25 6.66
N ALA A 565 -1.47 -10.23 7.42
CA ALA A 565 -0.12 -9.67 7.40
C ALA A 565 0.91 -10.73 7.80
N ASN A 566 1.98 -10.89 7.01
CA ASN A 566 3.04 -11.84 7.30
C ASN A 566 3.97 -11.31 8.41
N PRO A 567 4.08 -11.96 9.59
CA PRO A 567 4.96 -11.51 10.65
C PRO A 567 6.45 -11.47 10.27
N ALA A 568 6.86 -12.25 9.27
CA ALA A 568 8.25 -12.27 8.78
C ALA A 568 8.65 -10.98 8.03
N GLU A 569 7.67 -10.18 7.58
CA GLU A 569 7.91 -8.88 6.93
C GLU A 569 8.24 -7.75 7.93
N VAL A 570 8.19 -8.05 9.25
CA VAL A 570 8.59 -7.12 10.31
C VAL A 570 9.93 -7.59 10.91
N PRO A 571 11.08 -7.24 10.30
CA PRO A 571 12.40 -7.68 10.74
C PRO A 571 12.78 -7.09 12.10
N ARG A 572 13.64 -7.82 12.83
CA ARG A 572 14.06 -7.49 14.20
C ARG A 572 15.56 -7.69 14.44
N ASP A 573 16.34 -7.96 13.39
CA ASP A 573 17.70 -8.48 13.53
C ASP A 573 18.63 -7.39 14.10
N LEU A 574 18.64 -6.22 13.47
CA LEU A 574 19.50 -5.11 13.90
C LEU A 574 19.02 -4.52 15.22
N ALA A 575 17.70 -4.38 15.39
CA ALA A 575 17.08 -3.88 16.60
C ALA A 575 17.38 -4.79 17.81
N ALA A 576 17.40 -6.11 17.63
CA ALA A 576 17.80 -7.06 18.67
C ALA A 576 19.27 -6.87 19.09
N VAL A 577 20.18 -6.68 18.13
CA VAL A 577 21.61 -6.43 18.43
C VAL A 577 21.78 -5.13 19.21
N LEU A 578 21.14 -4.04 18.78
CA LEU A 578 21.20 -2.75 19.45
C LEU A 578 20.59 -2.81 20.87
N SER A 579 19.41 -3.42 21.00
CA SER A 579 18.69 -3.56 22.28
C SER A 579 19.47 -4.42 23.29
N THR A 580 20.00 -5.57 22.86
CA THR A 580 20.84 -6.44 23.70
C THR A 580 22.12 -5.73 24.12
N SER A 581 22.75 -4.95 23.22
CA SER A 581 23.94 -4.16 23.54
C SER A 581 23.65 -3.12 24.62
N VAL A 582 22.55 -2.38 24.50
CA VAL A 582 22.13 -1.39 25.52
C VAL A 582 21.86 -2.08 26.86
N MET A 583 21.21 -3.24 26.84
CA MET A 583 20.92 -4.02 28.05
C MET A 583 22.19 -4.53 28.73
N TYR A 584 23.14 -5.08 27.97
CA TYR A 584 24.45 -5.50 28.47
C TYR A 584 25.18 -4.34 29.17
N ILE A 585 25.27 -3.18 28.53
CA ILE A 585 25.93 -1.99 29.09
C ILE A 585 25.25 -1.58 30.40
N THR A 586 23.91 -1.55 30.43
CA THR A 586 23.18 -1.19 31.64
C THR A 586 23.41 -2.18 32.78
N VAL A 587 23.47 -3.49 32.51
CA VAL A 587 23.81 -4.49 33.54
C VAL A 587 25.22 -4.26 34.09
N VAL A 588 26.21 -4.06 33.22
CA VAL A 588 27.60 -3.76 33.64
C VAL A 588 27.63 -2.50 34.51
N PHE A 589 26.94 -1.43 34.11
CA PHE A 589 26.87 -0.19 34.86
C PHE A 589 26.26 -0.36 36.25
N VAL A 590 25.14 -1.08 36.35
CA VAL A 590 24.49 -1.36 37.64
C VAL A 590 25.41 -2.19 38.54
N SER A 591 26.08 -3.21 38.00
CA SER A 591 27.05 -4.00 38.75
C SER A 591 28.22 -3.16 39.26
N LEU A 592 28.82 -2.32 38.42
CA LEU A 592 29.93 -1.45 38.81
C LEU A 592 29.51 -0.38 39.81
N ALA A 593 28.31 0.20 39.65
CA ALA A 593 27.75 1.15 40.62
C ALA A 593 27.54 0.48 42.00
N PHE A 594 27.06 -0.77 42.02
CA PHE A 594 26.93 -1.55 43.25
C PHE A 594 28.29 -1.79 43.94
N PHE A 595 29.32 -2.23 43.19
CA PHE A 595 30.66 -2.39 43.75
C PHE A 595 31.29 -1.07 44.20
N THR A 596 31.03 0.02 43.48
CA THR A 596 31.47 1.37 43.87
C THR A 596 30.84 1.75 45.21
N ALA A 597 29.54 1.52 45.40
CA ALA A 597 28.86 1.76 46.68
C ALA A 597 29.45 0.91 47.82
N LEU A 598 29.77 -0.37 47.57
CA LEU A 598 30.46 -1.22 48.56
C LEU A 598 31.84 -0.66 48.93
N TYR A 599 32.62 -0.19 47.95
CA TYR A 599 33.91 0.44 48.21
C TYR A 599 33.78 1.74 49.00
N ILE A 600 32.74 2.56 48.75
CA ILE A 600 32.47 3.79 49.51
C ILE A 600 32.15 3.47 50.97
N ILE A 601 31.31 2.45 51.21
CA ILE A 601 30.98 2.00 52.56
C ILE A 601 32.23 1.46 53.26
N GLY A 602 33.01 0.63 52.56
CA GLY A 602 34.27 0.07 53.08
C GLY A 602 35.35 1.13 53.34
N SER A 603 35.35 2.22 52.56
CA SER A 603 36.26 3.36 52.73
C SER A 603 35.74 4.42 53.73
N ARG A 604 34.63 4.14 54.44
CA ARG A 604 34.00 5.05 55.42
C ARG A 604 33.78 6.47 54.88
N GLY A 605 33.48 6.60 53.59
CA GLY A 605 33.25 7.89 52.93
C GLY A 605 34.51 8.74 52.67
N ARG A 606 35.73 8.21 52.90
CA ARG A 606 37.00 8.89 52.57
C ARG A 606 37.34 8.72 51.09
N ILE A 607 36.63 9.45 50.23
CA ILE A 607 36.67 9.31 48.77
C ILE A 607 36.78 10.66 48.09
N GLU A 608 37.20 10.69 46.83
CA GLU A 608 37.05 11.87 45.98
C GLU A 608 35.63 11.92 45.40
N GLY A 609 34.77 12.74 45.99
CA GLY A 609 33.35 12.80 45.60
C GLY A 609 33.16 13.31 44.16
N LEU A 610 34.04 14.20 43.68
CA LEU A 610 33.95 14.74 42.33
C LEU A 610 34.13 13.66 41.26
N ASN A 611 34.95 12.64 41.53
CA ASN A 611 35.18 11.53 40.61
C ASN A 611 33.89 10.74 40.34
N LEU A 612 32.93 10.72 41.27
CA LEU A 612 31.65 10.02 41.06
C LEU A 612 30.80 10.64 39.94
N PHE A 613 30.99 11.92 39.60
CA PHE A 613 30.29 12.54 38.46
C PHE A 613 30.84 12.07 37.10
N GLU A 614 32.03 11.47 37.08
CA GLU A 614 32.69 10.94 35.87
C GLU A 614 32.41 9.45 35.64
N ILE A 615 31.53 8.83 36.45
CA ILE A 615 31.14 7.41 36.35
C ILE A 615 30.75 7.01 34.94
N ASN A 616 29.95 7.84 34.26
CA ASN A 616 29.50 7.53 32.91
C ASN A 616 30.68 7.38 31.94
N ARG A 617 31.64 8.31 32.00
CA ARG A 617 32.82 8.30 31.13
C ARG A 617 33.76 7.14 31.44
N THR A 618 34.05 6.91 32.71
CA THR A 618 35.01 5.89 33.10
C THR A 618 34.44 4.48 32.90
N PHE A 619 33.23 4.19 33.39
CA PHE A 619 32.61 2.86 33.20
C PHE A 619 32.42 2.55 31.71
N GLY A 620 31.94 3.52 30.93
CA GLY A 620 31.74 3.33 29.50
C GLY A 620 33.04 3.01 28.76
N LEU A 621 34.07 3.85 28.91
CA LEU A 621 35.29 3.71 28.10
C LEU A 621 36.21 2.59 28.59
N ILE A 622 36.25 2.34 29.89
CA ILE A 622 37.23 1.41 30.50
C ILE A 622 36.67 -0.01 30.62
N TRP A 623 35.44 -0.16 31.10
CA TRP A 623 34.87 -1.48 31.41
C TRP A 623 34.08 -2.08 30.25
N VAL A 624 33.45 -1.24 29.45
CA VAL A 624 32.61 -1.65 28.32
C VAL A 624 33.39 -1.54 27.00
N GLY A 625 34.10 -0.42 26.81
CA GLY A 625 34.91 -0.15 25.63
C GLY A 625 34.19 0.67 24.55
N ARG A 626 34.99 1.32 23.69
CA ARG A 626 34.52 2.28 22.68
C ARG A 626 33.42 1.74 21.74
N PRO A 627 33.51 0.53 21.15
CA PRO A 627 32.51 0.07 20.17
C PRO A 627 31.09 -0.05 20.75
N PHE A 628 30.95 -0.61 21.95
CA PHE A 628 29.64 -0.75 22.61
C PHE A 628 29.07 0.60 23.04
N VAL A 629 29.91 1.52 23.50
CA VAL A 629 29.50 2.90 23.81
C VAL A 629 29.05 3.64 22.55
N LEU A 630 29.73 3.44 21.42
CA LEU A 630 29.28 3.97 20.13
C LEU A 630 27.92 3.40 19.72
N ILE A 631 27.71 2.09 19.86
CA ILE A 631 26.41 1.45 19.60
C ILE A 631 25.30 2.04 20.49
N ARG A 632 25.60 2.30 21.76
CA ARG A 632 24.66 2.95 22.69
C ARG A 632 24.33 4.37 22.25
N SER A 633 25.34 5.14 21.83
CA SER A 633 25.14 6.49 21.28
C SER A 633 24.28 6.46 20.01
N LEU A 634 24.55 5.51 19.11
CA LEU A 634 23.80 5.34 17.87
C LEU A 634 22.34 4.98 18.16
N SER A 635 22.10 4.07 19.10
CA SER A 635 20.75 3.70 19.54
C SER A 635 19.97 4.92 20.06
N ALA A 636 20.62 5.79 20.83
CA ALA A 636 20.00 7.03 21.31
C ALA A 636 19.70 8.01 20.17
N ILE A 637 20.64 8.21 19.25
CA ILE A 637 20.47 9.07 18.07
C ILE A 637 19.32 8.56 17.20
N LEU A 638 19.22 7.25 17.00
CA LEU A 638 18.12 6.62 16.25
C LEU A 638 16.78 6.92 16.90
N VAL A 639 16.65 6.67 18.20
CA VAL A 639 15.40 6.95 18.94
C VAL A 639 15.03 8.44 18.89
N LEU A 640 16.00 9.35 18.93
CA LEU A 640 15.76 10.79 18.90
C LEU A 640 15.24 11.28 17.54
N HIS A 641 15.71 10.67 16.44
CA HIS A 641 15.36 11.05 15.06
C HIS A 641 14.41 10.08 14.38
N THR A 642 13.67 9.33 15.17
CA THR A 642 12.58 8.48 14.72
C THR A 642 11.27 9.02 15.27
N SER A 643 10.36 9.41 14.38
CA SER A 643 9.00 9.78 14.73
C SER A 643 8.26 8.58 15.34
N ILE A 644 7.41 8.84 16.32
CA ILE A 644 6.64 7.79 16.97
C ILE A 644 5.18 7.99 16.58
N LEU A 645 4.55 6.95 16.07
CA LEU A 645 3.11 6.91 15.84
C LEU A 645 2.52 5.72 16.60
N ASN A 646 1.65 5.99 17.55
CA ASN A 646 0.95 4.91 18.26
C ASN A 646 -0.38 4.64 17.56
N LEU A 647 -0.65 3.37 17.25
CA LEU A 647 -1.98 2.96 16.83
C LEU A 647 -2.90 2.97 18.06
N THR A 648 -3.86 3.89 18.07
CA THR A 648 -4.74 4.12 19.22
C THR A 648 -6.19 3.86 18.86
N GLN A 649 -6.92 3.30 19.82
CA GLN A 649 -8.36 3.13 19.72
C GLN A 649 -9.06 4.31 20.41
N VAL A 650 -9.93 5.01 19.69
CA VAL A 650 -10.78 6.10 20.18
C VAL A 650 -12.24 5.64 20.08
N GLY A 651 -12.73 5.03 21.16
CA GLY A 651 -14.03 4.36 21.16
C GLY A 651 -14.03 3.17 20.18
N ALA A 652 -14.85 3.20 19.13
CA ALA A 652 -14.83 2.17 18.08
C ALA A 652 -13.85 2.44 16.93
N MET A 653 -13.29 3.66 16.84
CA MET A 653 -12.38 4.06 15.75
C MET A 653 -10.95 3.68 16.10
N THR A 654 -10.16 3.29 15.11
CA THR A 654 -8.71 3.12 15.22
C THR A 654 -7.98 4.14 14.37
N VAL A 655 -6.99 4.85 14.94
CA VAL A 655 -6.22 5.89 14.24
C VAL A 655 -4.79 5.96 14.77
N PHE A 656 -3.84 6.32 13.92
CA PHE A 656 -2.51 6.69 14.41
C PHE A 656 -2.58 8.03 15.14
N LYS A 657 -1.82 8.15 16.23
CA LYS A 657 -1.59 9.43 16.91
C LYS A 657 -0.10 9.61 17.16
N ALA A 658 0.40 10.79 16.81
CA ALA A 658 1.70 11.24 17.28
C ALA A 658 1.61 11.56 18.78
N PRO A 659 2.37 10.88 19.66
CA PRO A 659 2.37 11.18 21.08
C PRO A 659 3.07 12.52 21.32
N THR A 660 2.64 13.26 22.36
CA THR A 660 3.36 14.46 22.78
C THR A 660 4.73 14.06 23.36
N LEU A 661 5.79 14.65 22.81
CA LEU A 661 7.13 14.42 23.33
C LEU A 661 7.26 15.10 24.71
N LEU A 662 7.26 14.30 25.77
CA LEU A 662 7.42 14.81 27.13
C LEU A 662 8.85 15.35 27.31
N TRP A 663 8.97 16.56 27.87
CA TRP A 663 10.25 17.28 27.97
C TRP A 663 11.34 16.45 28.67
N TYR A 664 10.99 15.65 29.68
CA TYR A 664 11.95 14.83 30.41
C TYR A 664 12.48 13.65 29.57
N ASN A 665 11.67 13.10 28.65
CA ASN A 665 12.12 12.06 27.73
C ASN A 665 13.12 12.64 26.72
N LEU A 666 12.88 13.86 26.24
CA LEU A 666 13.82 14.58 25.39
C LEU A 666 15.15 14.84 26.11
N VAL A 667 15.10 15.39 27.32
CA VAL A 667 16.29 15.70 28.13
C VAL A 667 17.12 14.42 28.39
N LEU A 668 16.46 13.32 28.73
CA LEU A 668 17.11 12.04 28.99
C LEU A 668 17.68 11.40 27.72
N ALA A 669 16.92 11.38 26.62
CA ALA A 669 17.38 10.84 25.33
C ALA A 669 18.54 11.65 24.74
N ALA A 670 18.49 12.97 24.83
CA ALA A 670 19.60 13.85 24.45
C ALA A 670 20.84 13.62 25.34
N GLY A 671 20.65 13.26 26.61
CA GLY A 671 21.76 12.94 27.51
C GLY A 671 22.52 11.68 27.09
N GLU A 672 21.82 10.70 26.52
CA GLU A 672 22.42 9.45 26.02
C GLU A 672 23.21 9.67 24.71
N LEU A 673 23.04 10.79 24.02
CA LEU A 673 23.91 11.13 22.89
C LEU A 673 25.35 11.50 23.35
N ASN A 674 25.54 11.88 24.62
CA ASN A 674 26.86 12.21 25.17
C ASN A 674 27.86 11.04 25.13
N TRP A 675 27.38 9.80 25.00
CA TRP A 675 28.24 8.63 24.77
C TRP A 675 29.18 8.82 23.56
N LEU A 676 28.69 9.46 22.49
CA LEU A 676 29.50 9.78 21.33
C LEU A 676 30.62 10.77 21.68
N ILE A 677 30.28 11.79 22.47
CA ILE A 677 31.24 12.81 22.92
C ILE A 677 32.31 12.21 23.82
N TYR A 678 31.95 11.25 24.67
CA TYR A 678 32.92 10.55 25.52
C TYR A 678 33.93 9.78 24.67
N VAL A 679 33.47 9.10 23.61
CA VAL A 679 34.37 8.42 22.66
C VAL A 679 35.23 9.41 21.89
N LEU A 680 34.68 10.55 21.46
CA LEU A 680 35.45 11.60 20.79
C LEU A 680 36.53 12.19 21.71
N ASN A 681 36.19 12.53 22.95
CA ASN A 681 37.13 13.07 23.92
C ASN A 681 38.26 12.08 24.23
N ASP A 682 37.94 10.80 24.42
CA ASP A 682 38.95 9.76 24.62
C ASP A 682 39.80 9.53 23.37
N SER A 683 39.19 9.52 22.19
CA SER A 683 39.90 9.33 20.92
C SER A 683 40.82 10.50 20.59
N PHE A 684 40.47 11.73 20.95
CA PHE A 684 41.33 12.90 20.74
C PHE A 684 42.26 13.21 21.92
N SER A 685 42.11 12.52 23.06
CA SER A 685 42.89 12.76 24.28
C SER A 685 44.41 12.65 24.08
N PHE A 686 44.87 11.82 23.13
CA PHE A 686 46.29 11.70 22.81
C PHE A 686 46.88 12.96 22.14
N VAL A 687 46.03 13.75 21.47
CA VAL A 687 46.40 15.03 20.84
C VAL A 687 46.22 16.18 21.83
N THR A 688 45.11 16.18 22.57
CA THR A 688 44.75 17.28 23.48
C THR A 688 45.43 17.19 24.84
N GLY A 689 45.90 16.00 25.24
CA GLY A 689 46.66 15.76 26.45
C GLY A 689 45.93 16.25 27.70
N THR A 690 46.63 17.04 28.52
CA THR A 690 46.08 17.60 29.76
C THR A 690 44.96 18.61 29.54
N LEU A 691 44.82 19.21 28.35
CA LEU A 691 43.69 20.11 28.05
C LEU A 691 42.35 19.36 28.02
N THR A 692 42.38 18.03 27.85
CA THR A 692 41.17 17.19 27.77
C THR A 692 40.32 17.31 29.04
N SER A 693 40.94 17.38 30.23
CA SER A 693 40.22 17.52 31.50
C SER A 693 39.42 18.83 31.58
N LEU A 694 39.91 19.89 30.94
CA LEU A 694 39.31 21.22 31.00
C LEU A 694 38.07 21.37 30.09
N TYR A 695 38.15 20.85 28.86
CA TYR A 695 37.07 21.05 27.89
C TYR A 695 36.05 19.90 27.86
N ALA A 696 36.41 18.71 28.36
CA ALA A 696 35.58 17.53 28.15
C ALA A 696 34.17 17.74 28.73
N MET A 697 34.01 18.15 29.99
CA MET A 697 32.67 18.37 30.58
C MET A 697 31.90 19.49 29.83
N LYS A 698 32.59 20.57 29.45
CA LYS A 698 32.01 21.70 28.71
C LYS A 698 31.46 21.27 27.35
N SER A 699 32.21 20.44 26.61
CA SER A 699 31.77 19.90 25.31
C SER A 699 30.50 19.03 25.44
N SER A 700 30.40 18.21 26.49
CA SER A 700 29.21 17.38 26.75
C SER A 700 28.00 18.22 27.13
N LEU A 701 28.15 19.20 28.03
CA LEU A 701 27.05 20.10 28.41
C LEU A 701 26.59 20.96 27.23
N LEU A 702 27.52 21.47 26.42
CA LEU A 702 27.20 22.28 25.25
C LEU A 702 26.41 21.47 24.21
N ALA A 703 26.90 20.30 23.84
CA ALA A 703 26.21 19.45 22.87
C ALA A 703 24.84 19.00 23.39
N TRP A 704 24.73 18.67 24.69
CA TRP A 704 23.47 18.31 25.31
C TRP A 704 22.45 19.46 25.22
N ALA A 705 22.86 20.69 25.55
CA ALA A 705 22.01 21.87 25.43
C ALA A 705 21.59 22.14 23.98
N VAL A 706 22.53 22.10 23.03
CA VAL A 706 22.26 22.31 21.60
C VAL A 706 21.29 21.24 21.07
N MET A 707 21.48 19.98 21.42
CA MET A 707 20.61 18.88 21.00
C MET A 707 19.20 18.99 21.56
N ILE A 708 19.05 19.41 22.83
CA ILE A 708 17.74 19.67 23.44
C ILE A 708 17.04 20.81 22.69
N ILE A 709 17.73 21.94 22.47
CA ILE A 709 17.15 23.11 21.79
C ILE A 709 16.74 22.76 20.36
N TRP A 710 17.64 22.13 19.59
CA TRP A 710 17.36 21.77 18.20
C TRP A 710 16.18 20.81 18.08
N THR A 711 16.15 19.73 18.87
CA THR A 711 15.07 18.75 18.79
C THR A 711 13.73 19.29 19.31
N ALA A 712 13.76 20.27 20.22
CA ALA A 712 12.55 20.96 20.69
C ALA A 712 11.98 21.94 19.65
N LEU A 713 12.84 22.62 18.89
CA LEU A 713 12.43 23.59 17.86
C LEU A 713 12.01 22.93 16.55
N ASP A 714 12.59 21.79 16.21
CA ASP A 714 12.38 21.07 14.96
C ASP A 714 12.25 19.56 15.24
N PRO A 715 11.09 19.08 15.72
CA PRO A 715 10.88 17.67 16.04
C PRO A 715 10.86 16.81 14.76
N CYS A 716 11.22 15.52 14.90
CA CYS A 716 11.17 14.60 13.76
C CYS A 716 9.73 14.17 13.46
N GLU A 717 9.20 14.59 12.30
CA GLU A 717 7.90 14.17 11.78
C GLU A 717 8.01 13.05 10.74
N HIS A 718 6.97 12.22 10.65
CA HIS A 718 6.83 11.19 9.62
C HIS A 718 6.50 11.81 8.26
N ILE A 719 6.87 11.12 7.19
CA ILE A 719 6.41 11.42 5.84
C ILE A 719 5.68 10.19 5.32
N ALA A 720 4.45 10.35 4.88
CA ALA A 720 3.73 9.27 4.22
C ALA A 720 3.07 9.77 2.93
N TYR A 721 3.08 8.94 1.90
CA TYR A 721 2.37 9.21 0.67
C TYR A 721 1.98 7.92 -0.03
N VAL A 722 0.96 8.05 -0.86
CA VAL A 722 0.58 7.07 -1.88
C VAL A 722 1.22 7.53 -3.18
N GLU A 723 1.90 6.62 -3.87
CA GLU A 723 2.37 6.81 -5.23
C GLU A 723 2.44 5.43 -5.89
N ARG A 724 1.42 5.08 -6.67
CA ARG A 724 1.35 3.78 -7.34
C ARG A 724 2.15 3.75 -8.62
N ARG A 725 3.13 2.85 -8.67
CA ARG A 725 3.90 2.50 -9.85
C ARG A 725 3.76 1.00 -10.09
N CYS A 726 3.33 0.63 -11.29
CA CYS A 726 3.07 -0.77 -11.65
C CYS A 726 3.77 -1.14 -12.96
N VAL A 727 4.23 -2.39 -13.03
CA VAL A 727 4.71 -3.04 -14.25
C VAL A 727 3.74 -4.18 -14.56
N ALA A 728 3.38 -4.34 -15.83
CA ALA A 728 2.48 -5.41 -16.25
C ALA A 728 3.26 -6.68 -16.58
N GLU A 729 2.82 -7.81 -16.04
CA GLU A 729 3.27 -9.14 -16.42
C GLU A 729 2.41 -9.63 -17.59
N ASP A 730 3.04 -9.93 -18.72
CA ASP A 730 2.37 -10.34 -19.97
C ASP A 730 1.18 -9.44 -20.35
N MET A 731 1.32 -8.13 -20.16
CA MET A 731 0.33 -7.06 -20.43
C MET A 731 -0.98 -7.12 -19.63
N ASP A 732 -1.66 -8.26 -19.61
CA ASP A 732 -2.99 -8.46 -18.99
C ASP A 732 -3.09 -9.73 -18.14
N PHE A 733 -1.96 -10.40 -17.85
CA PHE A 733 -1.94 -11.55 -16.94
C PHE A 733 -1.83 -11.12 -15.47
N GLY A 734 -0.95 -10.16 -15.18
CA GLY A 734 -0.75 -9.67 -13.81
C GLY A 734 -0.11 -8.29 -13.73
N LEU A 735 -0.09 -7.72 -12.52
CA LEU A 735 0.54 -6.44 -12.20
C LEU A 735 1.47 -6.58 -10.98
N VAL A 736 2.68 -6.03 -11.06
CA VAL A 736 3.59 -5.88 -9.92
C VAL A 736 3.70 -4.40 -9.58
N CYS A 737 3.27 -4.03 -8.39
CA CYS A 737 3.09 -2.64 -7.96
C CYS A 737 3.85 -2.32 -6.67
N THR A 738 4.27 -1.06 -6.57
CA THR A 738 4.63 -0.41 -5.31
C THR A 738 3.77 0.84 -5.18
N SER A 739 3.03 0.95 -4.07
CA SER A 739 1.94 1.92 -3.98
C SER A 739 1.98 2.89 -2.80
N GLY A 740 2.73 2.57 -1.76
CA GLY A 740 2.81 3.40 -0.56
C GLY A 740 4.23 3.57 -0.07
N PHE A 741 4.48 4.69 0.59
CA PHE A 741 5.74 4.98 1.24
C PHE A 741 5.49 5.63 2.60
N VAL A 742 6.23 5.18 3.60
CA VAL A 742 6.21 5.73 4.96
C VAL A 742 7.64 5.88 5.45
N GLU A 743 8.09 7.10 5.67
CA GLU A 743 9.36 7.41 6.31
C GLU A 743 9.10 7.81 7.76
N ILE A 744 9.64 7.01 8.68
CA ILE A 744 9.45 7.20 10.13
C ILE A 744 10.65 7.91 10.74
N GLY A 745 11.82 7.94 10.09
CA GLY A 745 12.97 8.70 10.57
C GLY A 745 13.85 9.21 9.43
N ARG A 746 14.58 10.30 9.68
CA ARG A 746 15.34 11.02 8.65
C ARG A 746 16.85 10.88 8.82
N TYR A 747 17.50 10.22 7.87
CA TYR A 747 18.95 10.02 7.85
C TYR A 747 19.79 11.31 7.96
N PRO A 748 19.45 12.43 7.28
CA PRO A 748 20.21 13.67 7.42
C PRO A 748 20.32 14.17 8.86
N ARG A 749 19.31 13.92 9.70
CA ARG A 749 19.32 14.34 11.11
C ARG A 749 20.37 13.59 11.92
N LEU A 750 20.66 12.33 11.58
CA LEU A 750 21.73 11.55 12.22
C LEU A 750 23.09 12.18 11.95
N LEU A 751 23.34 12.61 10.70
CA LEU A 751 24.56 13.29 10.31
C LEU A 751 24.71 14.64 11.02
N ILE A 752 23.62 15.41 11.10
CA ILE A 752 23.61 16.69 11.84
C ILE A 752 23.92 16.45 13.32
N SER A 753 23.34 15.43 13.97
CA SER A 753 23.69 15.07 15.35
C SER A 753 25.17 14.74 15.53
N GLY A 754 25.74 13.95 14.62
CA GLY A 754 27.18 13.66 14.64
C GLY A 754 28.02 14.93 14.47
N ALA A 755 27.64 15.81 13.53
CA ALA A 755 28.31 17.08 13.30
C ALA A 755 28.22 18.03 14.50
N ILE A 756 27.08 18.08 15.19
CA ILE A 756 26.90 18.84 16.44
C ILE A 756 27.88 18.33 17.50
N CYS A 757 27.99 17.01 17.68
CA CYS A 757 28.92 16.42 18.66
C CYS A 757 30.38 16.82 18.37
N VAL A 758 30.81 16.65 17.12
CA VAL A 758 32.18 16.98 16.69
C VAL A 758 32.45 18.49 16.84
N THR A 759 31.51 19.34 16.42
CA THR A 759 31.65 20.79 16.49
C THR A 759 31.73 21.27 17.95
N CYS A 760 30.91 20.72 18.85
CA CYS A 760 30.95 21.09 20.26
C CYS A 760 32.27 20.69 20.93
N VAL A 761 32.85 19.55 20.57
CA VAL A 761 34.20 19.13 21.02
C VAL A 761 35.27 20.11 20.53
N ILE A 762 35.26 20.47 19.24
CA ILE A 762 36.23 21.40 18.65
C ILE A 762 36.10 22.79 19.29
N VAL A 763 34.89 23.34 19.37
CA VAL A 763 34.65 24.68 19.94
C VAL A 763 35.08 24.74 21.40
N ALA A 764 34.72 23.75 22.21
CA ALA A 764 35.12 23.71 23.62
C ALA A 764 36.65 23.62 23.78
N PHE A 765 37.32 22.80 22.96
CA PHE A 765 38.77 22.69 22.96
C PHE A 765 39.45 24.01 22.55
N LEU A 766 39.00 24.65 21.47
CA LEU A 766 39.57 25.92 21.00
C LEU A 766 39.35 27.04 22.02
N PHE A 767 38.19 27.06 22.67
CA PHE A 767 37.87 28.02 23.72
C PHE A 767 38.82 27.88 24.91
N GLU A 768 39.06 26.66 25.39
CA GLU A 768 40.04 26.43 26.46
C GLU A 768 41.47 26.83 26.05
N LYS A 769 41.89 26.39 24.87
CA LYS A 769 43.26 26.57 24.40
C LYS A 769 43.61 28.02 24.12
N TYR A 770 42.71 28.77 23.49
CA TYR A 770 43.03 30.11 22.97
C TYR A 770 42.42 31.26 23.78
N VAL A 771 41.27 31.04 24.41
CA VAL A 771 40.54 32.11 25.14
C VAL A 771 40.88 32.10 26.62
N LEU A 772 40.65 30.98 27.31
CA LEU A 772 40.88 30.93 28.76
C LEU A 772 42.36 30.83 29.13
N ARG A 773 43.21 30.30 28.24
CA ARG A 773 44.68 30.25 28.39
C ARG A 773 45.13 29.77 29.78
N HIS A 774 44.58 28.64 30.22
CA HIS A 774 44.95 28.03 31.49
C HIS A 774 46.47 27.78 31.55
N GLY A 775 47.06 27.97 32.75
CA GLY A 775 48.47 27.70 33.02
C GLY A 775 48.83 26.22 32.95
N HIS A 776 50.01 25.84 33.45
CA HIS A 776 50.43 24.44 33.51
C HIS A 776 49.38 23.58 34.23
N VAL A 777 48.74 22.68 33.48
CA VAL A 777 47.80 21.70 34.01
C VAL A 777 48.60 20.58 34.66
N PHE A 778 48.15 20.13 35.83
CA PHE A 778 48.76 19.04 36.59
C PHE A 778 48.79 17.75 35.76
N ASP A 779 49.99 17.21 35.49
CA ASP A 779 50.19 15.98 34.72
C ASP A 779 50.79 14.90 35.61
N VAL A 780 49.98 13.92 35.99
CA VAL A 780 50.45 12.79 36.81
C VAL A 780 51.09 11.73 35.92
N GLN A 781 52.33 11.34 36.24
CA GLN A 781 52.95 10.14 35.70
C GLN A 781 52.36 8.92 36.43
N ALA A 782 51.45 8.22 35.76
CA ALA A 782 50.79 7.03 36.29
C ALA A 782 50.62 6.00 35.17
N LEU A 783 51.64 5.15 34.98
CA LEU A 783 51.65 4.08 33.97
C LEU A 783 50.48 3.09 34.08
N VAL A 784 49.89 2.95 35.27
CA VAL A 784 48.78 2.02 35.55
C VAL A 784 47.41 2.58 35.10
N LEU A 785 47.28 3.89 34.96
CA LEU A 785 46.03 4.53 34.53
C LEU A 785 45.88 4.53 33.02
N SER A 786 44.66 4.31 32.54
CA SER A 786 44.31 4.54 31.13
C SER A 786 44.13 6.04 30.86
N ALA A 787 44.18 6.45 29.59
CA ALA A 787 43.94 7.85 29.21
C ALA A 787 42.62 8.44 29.74
N PRO A 788 41.45 7.74 29.68
CA PRO A 788 40.23 8.25 30.31
C PRO A 788 40.36 8.42 31.81
N ALA A 789 41.04 7.51 32.52
CA ALA A 789 41.22 7.63 33.96
C ALA A 789 42.18 8.77 34.33
N LYS A 790 43.26 8.95 33.56
CA LYS A 790 44.27 9.99 33.78
C LYS A 790 43.73 11.40 33.55
N TYR A 791 42.93 11.60 32.49
CA TYR A 791 42.49 12.93 32.08
C TYR A 791 41.06 13.30 32.53
N MET A 792 40.27 12.36 33.05
CA MET A 792 38.90 12.65 33.51
C MET A 792 38.75 12.63 35.03
N LEU A 793 39.55 11.83 35.75
CA LEU A 793 39.51 11.83 37.21
C LEU A 793 40.24 13.06 37.76
N VAL A 794 39.68 13.63 38.82
CA VAL A 794 40.30 14.63 39.67
C VAL A 794 41.34 13.94 40.56
N LEU A 795 42.62 14.28 40.38
CA LEU A 795 43.76 13.63 41.04
C LEU A 795 44.65 14.61 41.83
N ASP A 796 44.39 15.91 41.66
CA ASP A 796 45.26 17.02 42.03
C ASP A 796 45.50 17.09 43.55
N ASP A 797 44.43 16.86 44.33
CA ASP A 797 44.42 16.90 45.80
C ASP A 797 44.78 15.55 46.45
N TRP A 798 45.24 14.57 45.66
CA TRP A 798 45.51 13.20 46.11
C TRP A 798 46.98 12.80 46.03
N VAL A 799 47.88 13.78 46.10
CA VAL A 799 49.34 13.57 46.12
C VAL A 799 49.87 13.83 47.52
N ASP A 800 50.61 12.88 48.08
CA ASP A 800 51.29 13.02 49.37
C ASP A 800 52.72 12.51 49.27
N GLY A 801 53.70 13.34 49.66
CA GLY A 801 55.13 13.00 49.57
C GLY A 801 55.62 12.62 48.17
N GLY A 802 55.02 13.17 47.11
CA GLY A 802 55.36 12.84 45.71
C GLY A 802 54.75 11.53 45.19
N VAL A 803 53.93 10.84 45.98
CA VAL A 803 53.22 9.62 45.57
C VAL A 803 51.74 9.96 45.34
N LEU A 804 51.20 9.51 44.21
CA LEU A 804 49.77 9.61 43.92
C LEU A 804 49.01 8.54 44.70
N TYR A 805 47.99 8.94 45.45
CA TYR A 805 47.04 8.05 46.08
C TYR A 805 45.72 8.08 45.31
N ILE A 806 45.04 6.95 45.15
CA ILE A 806 43.69 6.91 44.57
C ILE A 806 42.76 6.18 45.52
N ASP A 807 41.58 6.73 45.78
CA ASP A 807 40.57 6.07 46.59
C ASP A 807 40.04 4.79 45.92
N LYS A 808 39.62 3.80 46.73
CA LYS A 808 39.18 2.50 46.21
C LYS A 808 38.05 2.61 45.16
N PRO A 809 37.01 3.43 45.34
CA PRO A 809 36.02 3.71 44.29
C PRO A 809 36.63 4.23 42.99
N SER A 810 37.49 5.26 43.04
CA SER A 810 38.17 5.79 41.86
C SER A 810 39.10 4.77 41.20
N THR A 811 39.72 3.85 41.95
CA THR A 811 40.49 2.73 41.33
C THR A 811 39.60 1.76 40.56
N LEU A 812 38.42 1.42 41.10
CA LEU A 812 37.43 0.61 40.38
C LEU A 812 36.97 1.33 39.11
N MET A 813 36.68 2.63 39.20
CA MET A 813 36.34 3.46 38.04
C MET A 813 37.47 3.47 36.99
N ALA A 814 38.73 3.49 37.43
CA ALA A 814 39.90 3.39 36.56
C ALA A 814 40.14 1.98 35.98
N GLY A 815 39.29 0.99 36.29
CA GLY A 815 39.41 -0.40 35.80
C GLY A 815 40.40 -1.24 36.58
N ILE A 816 40.61 -0.93 37.86
CA ILE A 816 41.54 -1.62 38.75
C ILE A 816 40.75 -2.14 39.96
N LEU A 817 40.65 -3.46 40.10
CA LEU A 817 40.04 -4.09 41.26
C LEU A 817 41.06 -4.15 42.40
N SER A 818 40.67 -3.66 43.57
CA SER A 818 41.53 -3.67 44.75
C SER A 818 40.96 -4.55 45.86
N PHE A 819 41.77 -5.48 46.36
CA PHE A 819 41.44 -6.24 47.57
C PHE A 819 42.66 -6.35 48.47
N GLU A 820 42.42 -6.39 49.78
CA GLU A 820 43.46 -6.33 50.80
C GLU A 820 43.46 -7.64 51.57
N LEU A 821 44.60 -8.33 51.59
CA LEU A 821 44.78 -9.59 52.31
C LEU A 821 46.09 -9.53 53.08
N SER A 822 46.01 -9.71 54.41
CA SER A 822 47.17 -9.77 55.32
C SER A 822 48.14 -8.58 55.18
N GLY A 823 47.63 -7.36 54.99
CA GLY A 823 48.43 -6.13 54.89
C GLY A 823 49.03 -5.82 53.50
N THR A 824 48.80 -6.69 52.51
CA THR A 824 49.16 -6.46 51.09
C THR A 824 47.91 -6.11 50.29
N ILE A 825 48.00 -5.06 49.47
CA ILE A 825 46.93 -4.63 48.55
C ILE A 825 47.21 -5.26 47.18
N TYR A 826 46.32 -6.13 46.73
CA TYR A 826 46.36 -6.69 45.38
C TYR A 826 45.50 -5.82 44.46
N LEU A 827 46.09 -5.42 43.34
CA LEU A 827 45.50 -4.58 42.30
C LEU A 827 45.42 -5.38 41.01
N PHE A 828 44.23 -5.77 40.61
CA PHE A 828 43.99 -6.42 39.32
C PHE A 828 43.54 -5.39 38.29
N ASP A 829 44.42 -5.06 37.34
CA ASP A 829 44.11 -4.20 36.21
C ASP A 829 43.41 -5.02 35.13
N VAL A 830 42.09 -4.82 35.02
CA VAL A 830 41.21 -5.53 34.07
C VAL A 830 41.58 -5.20 32.63
N LYS A 831 42.13 -4.01 32.38
CA LYS A 831 42.50 -3.54 31.03
C LYS A 831 43.74 -4.26 30.51
N LYS A 832 44.71 -4.48 31.39
CA LYS A 832 46.00 -5.13 31.07
C LYS A 832 46.03 -6.61 31.40
N TRP A 833 45.02 -7.14 32.09
CA TRP A 833 45.00 -8.49 32.66
C TRP A 833 46.24 -8.78 33.52
N ARG A 834 46.62 -7.83 34.37
CA ARG A 834 47.79 -7.93 35.27
C ARG A 834 47.39 -7.74 36.72
N CYS A 835 47.98 -8.54 37.61
CA CYS A 835 47.86 -8.37 39.05
C CYS A 835 49.15 -7.77 39.60
N LEU A 836 49.04 -6.70 40.36
CA LEU A 836 50.14 -6.02 41.05
C LEU A 836 49.90 -6.14 42.55
N ALA A 837 50.96 -6.36 43.33
CA ALA A 837 50.89 -6.38 44.78
C ALA A 837 51.62 -5.16 45.34
N VAL A 838 50.94 -4.37 46.15
CA VAL A 838 51.47 -3.15 46.74
C VAL A 838 51.35 -3.24 48.26
N THR A 839 52.46 -3.08 48.96
CA THR A 839 52.48 -3.01 50.43
C THR A 839 51.98 -1.65 50.91
N ARG A 840 51.05 -1.63 51.87
CA ARG A 840 50.54 -0.38 52.45
C ARG A 840 51.66 0.37 53.16
N ARG A 841 51.95 1.60 52.72
CA ARG A 841 52.85 2.51 53.44
C ARG A 841 52.10 3.21 54.59
N PRO A 842 52.71 3.42 55.76
CA PRO A 842 52.13 4.23 56.82
C PRO A 842 52.04 5.70 56.36
N THR A 843 50.82 6.25 56.27
CA THR A 843 50.55 7.64 55.87
C THR A 843 50.25 8.50 57.10
N VAL A 844 50.83 9.71 57.18
CA VAL A 844 50.61 10.65 58.29
C VAL A 844 49.22 11.30 58.21
N ASN A 845 48.67 11.46 56.99
CA ASN A 845 47.35 12.04 56.78
C ASN A 845 46.24 10.96 56.82
N PRO A 846 45.24 11.07 57.73
CA PRO A 846 44.15 10.10 57.84
C PRO A 846 43.24 10.03 56.59
N ARG A 847 43.28 11.02 55.70
CA ARG A 847 42.60 11.02 54.39
C ARG A 847 43.04 9.85 53.51
N TYR A 848 44.32 9.51 53.52
CA TYR A 848 44.91 8.47 52.65
C TYR A 848 44.96 7.07 53.28
N ALA A 849 44.50 6.93 54.53
CA ALA A 849 44.61 5.67 55.28
C ALA A 849 43.99 4.46 54.58
N GLN A 850 43.00 4.68 53.71
CA GLN A 850 42.31 3.65 52.94
C GLN A 850 42.52 3.79 51.42
N ALA A 851 43.32 4.76 50.99
CA ALA A 851 43.67 5.00 49.60
C ALA A 851 44.79 4.05 49.15
N ILE A 852 44.90 3.88 47.84
CA ILE A 852 45.88 2.99 47.21
C ILE A 852 47.04 3.85 46.71
N PRO A 853 48.28 3.62 47.17
CA PRO A 853 49.44 4.28 46.60
C PRO A 853 49.69 3.73 45.20
N MET A 854 49.62 4.61 44.20
CA MET A 854 50.00 4.33 42.83
C MET A 854 51.51 4.53 42.74
N ILE A 855 52.25 3.45 43.00
CA ILE A 855 53.72 3.43 42.92
C ILE A 855 54.09 3.08 41.47
N GLU A 856 55.02 3.83 40.88
CA GLU A 856 55.66 3.45 39.62
C GLU A 856 56.61 2.26 39.77
#